data_AF-A0A6A0H7Y8-F1
#
_entry.id   AF-A0A6A0H7Y8-F1
#
_cell.length_a   1.000
_cell.length_b   1.000
_cell.length_c   1.000
_cell.angle_alpha   90.00
_cell.angle_beta   90.00
_cell.angle_gamma   90.00
#
_symmetry.space_group_name_H-M   'P 1'
#
loop_
_entity.id
_entity.type
_entity.pdbx_description
1 polymer ?
#
loop_
_entity_poly.entity_id
_entity_poly.type
_entity_poly.pdbx_seq_one_letter_code
_entity_poly.pdbx_strand_id
1 'polypeptide(L)'
;MEQKRDETREGLLVQHAQFLLTHFNHTLQPIRRTADKLLSKLVDRFPLVLWNGRVLQTLLDILQVLTRALQLDPNDANPTLAIPHTPFSITLMDTLEARQRTVVDFRNRCQEILQEAMKWAPEATWSHLQHYQASHAELGPNTALASLLHTVVRPLQVFVYLSVPLLYILYRYRPLQVFVYLSVPLLYILYRYRPLQDSTAEQAESSNLTASFVRSLCLRTRYEGEIAGLLLAGSVSDDKKKAVIDKLASDLKTAAAENSQQDFTVALWRATSLLIAVEGCERVLLRLVCCSCLQFFTEETMENTVACWQWILSARQDLTLPFMQQMIAAWQESIDLQLGLFSPLVVTVDPLAAYEGCKLDPSSPDVVPHDIWIKFLGERLEVARYDSDAQVAMLVSLFHRTLDVVVGSASSRISRHTAAIGTRFRLLQCALTLVQSDSLPRSISKNVLRERIYCSSLDYFCRPRSVPPQRSAALKKDYNSLLHFWNALYADKKHLKTSSVGDFVPAKAGGGPNSNDSASLSPSAEVRSSTLDHGGWINTVPLSSNTSTLSKRSSRSKRLTHPETYVKDYLKKRTLILTLLAVELQAVRVFVYPPQPQASSGSDVTSPLEESVSRWLSANLNAAKSWASNTALAWDISPTLAVYLPTR
;
A
#
# COMPACT_ATOMS: atom_id res chain seq x y z
N MET A 1 6.67 -7.39 -28.82
CA MET A 1 5.83 -8.11 -27.85
C MET A 1 6.41 -7.80 -26.47
N GLU A 2 5.69 -7.10 -25.61
CA GLU A 2 6.13 -6.95 -24.21
C GLU A 2 5.97 -8.31 -23.53
N GLN A 3 7.08 -8.83 -22.99
CA GLN A 3 7.09 -10.07 -22.23
C GLN A 3 6.38 -9.81 -20.89
N LYS A 4 5.50 -10.74 -20.51
CA LYS A 4 4.69 -10.68 -19.29
C LYS A 4 5.56 -10.44 -18.04
N ARG A 5 5.02 -9.76 -17.03
CA ARG A 5 5.75 -9.44 -15.78
C ARG A 5 5.77 -10.68 -14.88
N ASP A 6 6.68 -11.59 -15.22
CA ASP A 6 6.85 -12.90 -14.56
C ASP A 6 8.20 -12.97 -13.83
N GLU A 7 8.30 -13.86 -12.83
CA GLU A 7 9.49 -14.06 -11.98
C GLU A 7 10.78 -14.34 -12.77
N THR A 8 10.67 -15.00 -13.93
CA THR A 8 11.81 -15.29 -14.81
C THR A 8 12.42 -14.01 -15.40
N ARG A 9 11.56 -13.06 -15.79
CA ARG A 9 11.98 -11.76 -16.32
C ARG A 9 12.64 -10.93 -15.24
N GLU A 10 12.07 -10.93 -14.03
CA GLU A 10 12.66 -10.26 -12.87
C GLU A 10 14.04 -10.84 -12.54
N GLY A 11 14.18 -12.17 -12.49
CA GLY A 11 15.45 -12.86 -12.26
C GLY A 11 16.53 -12.46 -13.27
N LEU A 12 16.19 -12.35 -14.56
CA LEU A 12 17.11 -11.87 -15.59
C LEU A 12 17.52 -10.41 -15.39
N LEU A 13 16.57 -9.54 -15.06
CA LEU A 13 16.87 -8.12 -14.77
C LEU A 13 17.80 -7.97 -13.57
N VAL A 14 17.60 -8.77 -12.52
CA VAL A 14 18.47 -8.82 -11.35
C VAL A 14 19.88 -9.28 -11.74
N GLN A 15 20.02 -10.36 -12.52
CA GLN A 15 21.32 -10.85 -12.98
C GLN A 15 22.07 -9.78 -13.81
N HIS A 16 21.37 -9.10 -14.72
CA HIS A 16 21.97 -8.01 -15.49
C HIS A 16 22.37 -6.82 -14.62
N ALA A 17 21.56 -6.46 -13.61
CA ALA A 17 21.91 -5.40 -12.67
C ALA A 17 23.15 -5.77 -11.84
N GLN A 18 23.22 -7.00 -11.31
CA GLN A 18 24.38 -7.51 -10.56
C GLN A 18 25.66 -7.53 -11.41
N PHE A 19 25.54 -7.94 -12.68
CA PHE A 19 26.63 -7.89 -13.64
C PHE A 19 27.14 -6.46 -13.85
N LEU A 20 26.23 -5.51 -14.11
CA LEU A 20 26.59 -4.11 -14.34
C LEU A 20 27.19 -3.46 -13.08
N LEU A 21 26.66 -3.74 -11.90
CA LEU A 21 27.20 -3.27 -10.61
C LEU A 21 28.61 -3.81 -10.36
N THR A 22 28.88 -5.05 -10.74
CA THR A 22 30.23 -5.62 -10.63
C THR A 22 31.19 -4.93 -11.60
N HIS A 23 30.79 -4.79 -12.88
CA HIS A 23 31.64 -4.16 -13.91
C HIS A 23 31.82 -2.65 -13.75
N PHE A 24 30.96 -1.99 -12.96
CA PHE A 24 31.18 -0.60 -12.54
C PHE A 24 32.48 -0.43 -11.73
N ASN A 25 32.94 -1.49 -11.06
CA ASN A 25 34.16 -1.49 -10.25
C ASN A 25 35.39 -2.06 -10.98
N HIS A 26 35.35 -2.18 -12.31
CA HIS A 26 36.45 -2.75 -13.09
C HIS A 26 37.70 -1.83 -13.15
N THR A 27 38.88 -2.43 -13.28
CA THR A 27 40.17 -1.76 -13.54
C THR A 27 40.20 -0.83 -14.74
N LEU A 28 39.40 -1.09 -15.77
CA LEU A 28 39.45 -0.39 -17.04
C LEU A 28 38.37 0.69 -17.06
N GLN A 29 38.80 1.95 -17.13
CA GLN A 29 37.90 3.10 -17.20
C GLN A 29 36.84 3.02 -18.33
N PRO A 30 37.15 2.53 -19.56
CA PRO A 30 36.15 2.38 -20.62
C PRO A 30 35.01 1.40 -20.25
N ILE A 31 35.34 0.33 -19.51
CA ILE A 31 34.37 -0.67 -19.06
C ILE A 31 33.46 -0.04 -18.00
N ARG A 32 34.04 0.65 -17.01
CA ARG A 32 33.28 1.35 -15.96
C ARG A 32 32.27 2.34 -16.54
N ARG A 33 32.71 3.19 -17.49
CA ARG A 33 31.83 4.18 -18.15
C ARG A 33 30.70 3.52 -18.94
N THR A 34 30.97 2.39 -19.59
CA THR A 34 29.95 1.65 -20.35
C THR A 34 28.96 0.98 -19.41
N ALA A 35 29.45 0.36 -18.33
CA ALA A 35 28.62 -0.26 -17.30
C ALA A 35 27.68 0.77 -16.65
N ASP A 36 28.17 1.96 -16.29
CA ASP A 36 27.36 3.01 -15.69
C ASP A 36 26.27 3.55 -16.63
N LYS A 37 26.60 3.74 -17.91
CA LYS A 37 25.62 4.13 -18.94
C LYS A 37 24.53 3.07 -19.12
N LEU A 38 24.91 1.80 -19.13
CA LEU A 38 23.96 0.70 -19.26
C LEU A 38 23.11 0.55 -18.01
N LEU A 39 23.67 0.72 -16.81
CA LEU A 39 22.95 0.69 -15.54
C LEU A 39 21.92 1.81 -15.47
N SER A 40 22.30 3.03 -15.85
CA SER A 40 21.37 4.17 -15.91
C SER A 40 20.21 3.90 -16.88
N LYS A 41 20.51 3.41 -18.09
CA LYS A 41 19.47 3.02 -19.06
C LYS A 41 18.57 1.88 -18.57
N LEU A 42 19.13 0.94 -17.82
CA LEU A 42 18.40 -0.18 -17.23
C LEU A 42 17.41 0.34 -16.18
N VAL A 43 17.87 1.21 -15.29
CA VAL A 43 17.05 1.85 -14.25
C VAL A 43 15.95 2.73 -14.85
N ASP A 44 16.28 3.53 -15.87
CA ASP A 44 15.31 4.41 -16.54
C ASP A 44 14.16 3.62 -17.17
N ARG A 45 14.45 2.42 -17.69
CA ARG A 45 13.46 1.55 -18.33
C ARG A 45 12.77 0.60 -17.35
N PHE A 46 13.47 0.15 -16.32
CA PHE A 46 12.99 -0.79 -15.32
C PHE A 46 13.27 -0.25 -13.91
N PRO A 47 12.45 0.69 -13.41
CA PRO A 47 12.66 1.31 -12.10
C PRO A 47 12.73 0.31 -10.93
N LEU A 48 12.04 -0.85 -11.04
CA LEU A 48 12.06 -1.93 -10.04
C LEU A 48 13.47 -2.36 -9.61
N VAL A 49 14.46 -2.25 -10.51
CA VAL A 49 15.85 -2.61 -10.23
C VAL A 49 16.42 -1.81 -9.06
N LEU A 50 15.96 -0.57 -8.85
CA LEU A 50 16.44 0.31 -7.77
C LEU A 50 16.12 -0.21 -6.37
N TRP A 51 14.92 -0.78 -6.18
CA TRP A 51 14.43 -1.22 -4.86
C TRP A 51 14.25 -2.74 -4.78
N ASN A 52 14.83 -3.50 -5.71
CA ASN A 52 14.84 -4.95 -5.63
C ASN A 52 15.78 -5.43 -4.51
N GLY A 53 15.27 -6.25 -3.59
CA GLY A 53 16.04 -6.72 -2.44
C GLY A 53 17.38 -7.39 -2.79
N ARG A 54 17.44 -8.18 -3.87
CA ARG A 54 18.69 -8.86 -4.30
C ARG A 54 19.71 -7.88 -4.86
N VAL A 55 19.25 -6.88 -5.62
CA VAL A 55 20.12 -5.83 -6.18
C VAL A 55 20.67 -4.94 -5.05
N LEU A 56 19.82 -4.54 -4.10
CA LEU A 56 20.23 -3.79 -2.92
C LEU A 56 21.23 -4.57 -2.06
N GLN A 57 21.01 -5.87 -1.84
CA GLN A 57 21.96 -6.72 -1.15
C GLN A 57 23.31 -6.76 -1.88
N THR A 58 23.33 -7.04 -3.20
CA THR A 58 24.57 -7.07 -3.97
C THR A 58 25.30 -5.71 -3.96
N LEU A 59 24.56 -4.61 -4.04
CA LEU A 59 25.10 -3.25 -3.95
C LEU A 59 25.87 -3.04 -2.63
N LEU A 60 25.29 -3.47 -1.52
CA LEU A 60 25.87 -3.36 -0.18
C LEU A 60 27.02 -4.35 0.06
N ASP A 61 26.90 -5.58 -0.45
CA ASP A 61 27.93 -6.60 -0.40
C ASP A 61 29.21 -6.15 -1.13
N ILE A 62 29.06 -5.60 -2.35
CA ILE A 62 30.19 -5.08 -3.13
C ILE A 62 30.92 -3.98 -2.36
N LEU A 63 30.17 -3.03 -1.79
CA LEU A 63 30.74 -1.94 -1.00
C LEU A 63 31.50 -2.48 0.22
N GLN A 64 30.94 -3.48 0.91
CA GLN A 64 31.57 -4.08 2.07
C GLN A 64 32.86 -4.82 1.69
N VAL A 65 32.85 -5.57 0.59
CA VAL A 65 34.03 -6.24 0.02
C VAL A 65 35.09 -5.22 -0.36
N LEU A 66 34.74 -4.14 -1.06
CA LEU A 66 35.66 -3.06 -1.43
C LEU A 66 36.22 -2.32 -0.22
N THR A 67 35.43 -2.12 0.84
CA THR A 67 35.92 -1.46 2.05
C THR A 67 36.86 -2.37 2.85
N ARG A 68 36.57 -3.67 2.94
CA ARG A 68 37.49 -4.67 3.51
C ARG A 68 38.79 -4.78 2.70
N ALA A 69 38.70 -4.62 1.38
CA ALA A 69 39.88 -4.63 0.50
C ALA A 69 40.91 -3.54 0.82
N LEU A 70 40.51 -2.45 1.49
CA LEU A 70 41.43 -1.41 1.96
C LEU A 70 42.33 -1.88 3.11
N GLN A 71 41.96 -2.95 3.81
CA GLN A 71 42.73 -3.53 4.92
C GLN A 71 43.70 -4.63 4.47
N LEU A 72 43.63 -5.05 3.21
CA LEU A 72 44.53 -6.06 2.63
C LEU A 72 45.90 -5.45 2.33
N ASP A 73 46.94 -6.28 2.38
CA ASP A 73 48.31 -5.88 2.06
C ASP A 73 48.38 -5.30 0.62
N PRO A 74 48.90 -4.08 0.43
CA PRO A 74 49.09 -3.49 -0.90
C PRO A 74 50.02 -4.30 -1.82
N ASN A 75 50.90 -5.14 -1.26
CA ASN A 75 51.91 -5.88 -2.02
C ASN A 75 51.41 -7.20 -2.61
N ASP A 76 50.21 -7.65 -2.27
CA ASP A 76 49.61 -8.84 -2.88
C ASP A 76 49.22 -8.55 -4.34
N ALA A 77 49.66 -9.41 -5.24
CA ALA A 77 49.39 -9.29 -6.68
C ALA A 77 47.89 -9.48 -6.95
N ASN A 78 47.21 -8.37 -7.25
CA ASN A 78 45.86 -8.25 -7.81
C ASN A 78 44.84 -9.28 -7.27
N PRO A 79 44.43 -9.17 -5.99
CA PRO A 79 43.46 -10.09 -5.42
C PRO A 79 42.13 -10.01 -6.18
N THR A 80 41.63 -11.16 -6.62
CA THR A 80 40.25 -11.32 -7.08
C THR A 80 39.37 -11.59 -5.87
N LEU A 81 38.44 -10.67 -5.60
CA LEU A 81 37.50 -10.82 -4.50
C LEU A 81 36.17 -11.34 -5.03
N ALA A 82 35.73 -12.49 -4.53
CA ALA A 82 34.40 -13.00 -4.82
C ALA A 82 33.34 -12.15 -4.09
N ILE A 83 32.26 -11.81 -4.79
CA ILE A 83 31.12 -11.12 -4.19
C ILE A 83 30.19 -12.17 -3.57
N PRO A 84 29.82 -12.05 -2.27
CA PRO A 84 28.84 -12.94 -1.64
C PRO A 84 27.55 -13.07 -2.46
N HIS A 85 26.97 -14.28 -2.47
CA HIS A 85 25.67 -14.57 -3.10
C HIS A 85 25.57 -14.27 -4.61
N THR A 86 26.69 -14.08 -5.31
CA THR A 86 26.72 -13.90 -6.77
C THR A 86 27.86 -14.70 -7.40
N PRO A 87 27.76 -15.05 -8.70
CA PRO A 87 28.84 -15.75 -9.40
C PRO A 87 29.99 -14.83 -9.83
N PHE A 88 29.97 -13.55 -9.44
CA PHE A 88 30.87 -12.53 -9.96
C PHE A 88 32.02 -12.22 -8.99
N SER A 89 33.16 -11.78 -9.55
CA SER A 89 34.36 -11.39 -8.80
C SER A 89 34.89 -10.03 -9.25
N ILE A 90 35.46 -9.27 -8.32
CA ILE A 90 36.06 -7.96 -8.57
C ILE A 90 37.59 -8.07 -8.52
N THR A 91 38.26 -7.54 -9.54
CA THR A 91 39.71 -7.34 -9.56
C THR A 91 40.05 -5.98 -8.94
N LEU A 92 40.90 -5.98 -7.92
CA LEU A 92 41.31 -4.75 -7.23
C LEU A 92 42.29 -3.91 -8.06
N MET A 93 42.38 -2.62 -7.74
CA MET A 93 43.39 -1.72 -8.32
C MET A 93 44.76 -2.01 -7.71
N ASP A 94 45.83 -1.78 -8.45
CA ASP A 94 47.19 -2.07 -8.00
C ASP A 94 47.63 -1.13 -6.86
N THR A 95 47.17 0.13 -6.84
CA THR A 95 47.54 1.11 -5.82
C THR A 95 46.46 1.33 -4.77
N LEU A 96 46.87 1.53 -3.52
CA LEU A 96 45.96 1.79 -2.39
C LEU A 96 45.14 3.08 -2.61
N GLU A 97 45.74 4.13 -3.17
CA GLU A 97 45.01 5.36 -3.51
C GLU A 97 43.91 5.12 -4.56
N ALA A 98 44.17 4.29 -5.58
CA ALA A 98 43.17 3.95 -6.58
C ALA A 98 42.06 3.06 -6.00
N ARG A 99 42.39 2.15 -5.07
CA ARG A 99 41.40 1.37 -4.30
C ARG A 99 40.50 2.31 -3.49
N GLN A 100 41.07 3.27 -2.77
CA GLN A 100 40.31 4.27 -1.99
C GLN A 100 39.39 5.11 -2.87
N ARG A 101 39.88 5.61 -4.02
CA ARG A 101 39.04 6.37 -4.97
C ARG A 101 37.87 5.52 -5.49
N THR A 102 38.12 4.25 -5.82
CA THR A 102 37.06 3.33 -6.28
C THR A 102 35.99 3.11 -5.22
N VAL A 103 36.38 2.94 -3.95
CA VAL A 103 35.44 2.84 -2.82
C VAL A 103 34.58 4.10 -2.68
N VAL A 104 35.19 5.29 -2.79
CA VAL A 104 34.48 6.57 -2.71
C VAL A 104 33.51 6.75 -3.88
N ASP A 105 33.95 6.48 -5.11
CA ASP A 105 33.13 6.56 -6.31
C ASP A 105 31.92 5.61 -6.20
N PHE A 106 32.15 4.36 -5.78
CA PHE A 106 31.10 3.37 -5.61
C PHE A 106 30.15 3.74 -4.46
N ARG A 107 30.66 4.27 -3.35
CA ARG A 107 29.84 4.78 -2.24
C ARG A 107 28.88 5.88 -2.69
N ASN A 108 29.37 6.84 -3.47
CA ASN A 108 28.54 7.93 -4.00
C ASN A 108 27.43 7.36 -4.89
N ARG A 109 27.76 6.41 -5.76
CA ARG A 109 26.77 5.74 -6.61
C ARG A 109 25.74 4.94 -5.82
N CYS A 110 26.16 4.22 -4.78
CA CYS A 110 25.25 3.54 -3.86
C CYS A 110 24.28 4.53 -3.20
N GLN A 111 24.78 5.69 -2.78
CA GLN A 111 23.95 6.73 -2.16
C GLN A 111 22.91 7.27 -3.13
N GLU A 112 23.26 7.54 -4.39
CA GLU A 112 22.31 7.99 -5.41
C GLU A 112 21.20 6.96 -5.66
N ILE A 113 21.57 5.69 -5.85
CA ILE A 113 20.62 4.59 -6.07
C ILE A 113 19.67 4.45 -4.89
N LEU A 114 20.20 4.50 -3.65
CA LEU A 114 19.40 4.38 -2.44
C LEU A 114 18.47 5.59 -2.24
N GLN A 115 18.90 6.80 -2.59
CA GLN A 115 18.05 8.00 -2.52
C GLN A 115 16.88 7.93 -3.51
N GLU A 116 17.14 7.50 -4.74
CA GLU A 116 16.06 7.29 -5.72
C GLU A 116 15.14 6.12 -5.30
N ALA A 117 15.68 5.01 -4.81
CA ALA A 117 14.88 3.90 -4.28
C ALA A 117 13.95 4.35 -3.14
N MET A 118 14.45 5.18 -2.22
CA MET A 118 13.68 5.71 -1.09
C MET A 118 12.59 6.70 -1.52
N LYS A 119 12.79 7.41 -2.64
CA LYS A 119 11.79 8.33 -3.20
C LYS A 119 10.61 7.58 -3.82
N TRP A 120 10.87 6.46 -4.49
CA TRP A 120 9.84 5.69 -5.20
C TRP A 120 9.15 4.65 -4.31
N ALA A 121 9.91 3.95 -3.45
CA ALA A 121 9.40 2.87 -2.62
C ALA A 121 10.09 2.88 -1.24
N PRO A 122 9.79 3.86 -0.36
CA PRO A 122 10.48 4.04 0.91
C PRO A 122 10.36 2.81 1.81
N GLU A 123 9.15 2.37 2.11
CA GLU A 123 8.89 1.26 3.04
C GLU A 123 9.44 -0.09 2.55
N ALA A 124 9.41 -0.36 1.25
CA ALA A 124 9.99 -1.57 0.68
C ALA A 124 11.52 -1.56 0.76
N THR A 125 12.14 -0.45 0.33
CA THR A 125 13.59 -0.23 0.43
C THR A 125 14.04 -0.33 1.89
N TRP A 126 13.30 0.29 2.81
CA TRP A 126 13.55 0.25 4.24
C TRP A 126 13.52 -1.15 4.81
N SER A 127 12.49 -1.94 4.47
CA SER A 127 12.36 -3.31 4.94
C SER A 127 13.49 -4.20 4.41
N HIS A 128 13.92 -4.02 3.17
CA HIS A 128 15.08 -4.72 2.60
C HIS A 128 16.39 -4.35 3.31
N LEU A 129 16.62 -3.08 3.59
CA LEU A 129 17.79 -2.60 4.35
C LEU A 129 17.80 -3.14 5.79
N GLN A 130 16.64 -3.15 6.46
CA GLN A 130 16.48 -3.74 7.80
C GLN A 130 16.82 -5.23 7.80
N HIS A 131 16.35 -5.97 6.80
CA HIS A 131 16.63 -7.40 6.67
C HIS A 131 18.12 -7.67 6.39
N TYR A 132 18.74 -6.87 5.51
CA TYR A 132 20.18 -6.94 5.26
C TYR A 132 20.99 -6.67 6.53
N GLN A 133 20.60 -5.67 7.32
CA GLN A 133 21.29 -5.36 8.59
C GLN A 133 21.11 -6.46 9.64
N ALA A 134 19.93 -7.07 9.74
CA ALA A 134 19.66 -8.16 10.67
C ALA A 134 20.51 -9.41 10.36
N SER A 135 20.62 -9.79 9.07
CA SER A 135 21.44 -10.93 8.63
C SER A 135 22.95 -10.72 8.79
N HIS A 136 23.41 -9.47 8.84
CA HIS A 136 24.82 -9.10 8.96
C HIS A 136 25.20 -8.59 10.36
N ALA A 137 24.38 -8.84 11.39
CA ALA A 137 24.57 -8.34 12.75
C ALA A 137 25.87 -8.82 13.44
N GLU A 138 26.51 -9.88 12.94
CA GLU A 138 27.82 -10.36 13.42
C GLU A 138 28.97 -9.39 13.08
N LEU A 139 28.77 -8.49 12.13
CA LEU A 139 29.71 -7.43 11.81
C LEU A 139 29.50 -6.25 12.76
N GLY A 140 30.40 -6.10 13.73
CA GLY A 140 30.33 -5.03 14.73
C GLY A 140 30.10 -3.61 14.18
N PRO A 141 29.77 -2.63 15.05
CA PRO A 141 29.20 -1.31 14.70
C PRO A 141 30.06 -0.38 13.83
N ASN A 142 31.27 -0.78 13.42
CA ASN A 142 32.23 0.03 12.68
C ASN A 142 32.26 -0.26 11.16
N THR A 143 31.19 -0.79 10.58
CA THR A 143 31.18 -1.12 9.14
C THR A 143 30.82 0.08 8.26
N ALA A 144 31.35 0.07 7.02
CA ALA A 144 31.03 1.03 5.97
C ALA A 144 29.52 1.22 5.78
N LEU A 145 28.75 0.16 6.00
CA LEU A 145 27.29 0.10 5.96
C LEU A 145 26.62 1.02 6.99
N ALA A 146 27.07 1.01 8.25
CA ALA A 146 26.57 1.93 9.27
C ALA A 146 26.87 3.38 8.87
N SER A 147 28.03 3.64 8.27
CA SER A 147 28.37 4.96 7.75
C SER A 147 27.52 5.36 6.52
N LEU A 148 27.19 4.42 5.63
CA LEU A 148 26.40 4.68 4.42
C LEU A 148 24.91 4.82 4.72
N LEU A 149 24.36 3.99 5.61
CA LEU A 149 23.04 4.21 6.22
C LEU A 149 23.01 5.59 6.88
N HIS A 150 24.03 5.95 7.67
CA HIS A 150 24.16 7.29 8.26
C HIS A 150 24.28 8.43 7.21
N THR A 151 24.76 8.16 5.99
CA THR A 151 24.90 9.17 4.91
C THR A 151 23.66 9.27 4.02
N VAL A 152 22.97 8.15 3.76
CA VAL A 152 21.74 8.07 2.97
C VAL A 152 20.54 8.56 3.78
N VAL A 153 20.54 8.28 5.09
CA VAL A 153 19.56 8.79 6.08
C VAL A 153 19.86 10.25 6.46
N ARG A 154 20.78 10.96 5.79
CA ARG A 154 21.08 12.38 6.06
C ARG A 154 19.92 13.38 5.93
N PRO A 155 18.77 13.13 5.28
CA PRO A 155 17.61 13.99 5.46
C PRO A 155 17.03 13.92 6.90
N LEU A 156 17.51 13.01 7.75
CA LEU A 156 16.99 12.72 9.10
C LEU A 156 18.03 12.94 10.21
N GLN A 157 18.86 13.98 10.05
CA GLN A 157 19.88 14.38 11.02
C GLN A 157 19.26 14.62 12.42
N VAL A 158 19.77 13.89 13.43
CA VAL A 158 20.23 14.42 14.74
C VAL A 158 20.56 13.28 15.74
N PHE A 159 20.02 12.06 15.59
CA PHE A 159 20.06 11.11 16.71
C PHE A 159 21.37 10.33 16.92
N VAL A 160 22.20 10.13 15.89
CA VAL A 160 23.45 9.34 16.03
C VAL A 160 24.59 10.14 16.70
N TYR A 161 24.54 11.47 16.68
CA TYR A 161 25.51 12.29 17.42
C TYR A 161 25.41 12.11 18.95
N LEU A 162 24.29 11.58 19.46
CA LEU A 162 24.14 11.22 20.88
C LEU A 162 24.44 9.75 21.19
N SER A 163 24.34 8.85 20.20
CA SER A 163 24.55 7.41 20.43
C SER A 163 26.02 7.02 20.40
N VAL A 164 26.88 7.73 19.67
CA VAL A 164 28.32 7.42 19.57
C VAL A 164 29.07 7.63 20.91
N PRO A 165 28.82 8.70 21.69
CA PRO A 165 29.42 8.84 23.04
C PRO A 165 28.88 7.80 24.02
N LEU A 166 27.60 7.45 23.93
CA LEU A 166 26.95 6.49 24.84
C LEU A 166 27.42 5.05 24.57
N LEU A 167 27.60 4.68 23.29
CA LEU A 167 28.20 3.40 22.90
C LEU A 167 29.68 3.32 23.30
N TYR A 168 30.42 4.43 23.21
CA TYR A 168 31.83 4.51 23.61
C TYR A 168 32.01 4.38 25.13
N ILE A 169 31.12 4.97 25.93
CA ILE A 169 31.10 4.82 27.39
C ILE A 169 30.68 3.39 27.79
N LEU A 170 29.72 2.78 27.08
CA LEU A 170 29.27 1.40 27.31
C LEU A 170 30.29 0.34 26.86
N TYR A 171 31.10 0.61 25.83
CA TYR A 171 32.17 -0.29 25.37
C TYR A 171 33.32 -0.43 26.39
N ARG A 172 33.47 0.54 27.31
CA ARG A 172 34.55 0.56 28.30
C ARG A 172 34.28 -0.30 29.54
N TYR A 173 33.05 -0.78 29.76
CA TYR A 173 32.70 -1.63 30.90
C TYR A 173 32.27 -3.04 30.43
N ARG A 174 33.22 -3.98 30.44
CA ARG A 174 33.04 -5.41 30.14
C ARG A 174 32.45 -6.16 31.36
N PRO A 175 31.14 -6.46 31.39
CA PRO A 175 30.77 -7.87 31.33
C PRO A 175 29.52 -8.16 30.47
N LEU A 176 29.53 -9.35 29.86
CA LEU A 176 28.87 -9.68 28.59
C LEU A 176 27.45 -10.27 28.69
N GLN A 177 26.68 -10.00 29.74
CA GLN A 177 25.30 -10.56 29.88
C GLN A 177 24.23 -9.51 30.19
N VAL A 178 24.62 -8.29 30.57
CA VAL A 178 23.68 -7.20 30.89
C VAL A 178 23.32 -6.37 29.63
N PHE A 179 24.05 -6.56 28.53
CA PHE A 179 24.02 -5.72 27.33
C PHE A 179 22.67 -5.72 26.58
N VAL A 180 21.96 -6.86 26.57
CA VAL A 180 20.65 -6.99 25.89
C VAL A 180 19.49 -6.59 26.81
N TYR A 181 19.61 -6.86 28.11
CA TYR A 181 18.55 -6.57 29.08
C TYR A 181 18.51 -5.11 29.53
N LEU A 182 19.63 -4.38 29.48
CA LEU A 182 19.66 -2.96 29.85
C LEU A 182 19.49 -2.01 28.66
N SER A 183 19.91 -2.38 27.44
CA SER A 183 19.87 -1.46 26.28
C SER A 183 18.45 -1.16 25.81
N VAL A 184 17.52 -2.13 25.89
CA VAL A 184 16.13 -1.96 25.45
C VAL A 184 15.33 -1.03 26.39
N PRO A 185 15.40 -1.16 27.73
CA PRO A 185 14.76 -0.22 28.64
C PRO A 185 15.43 1.16 28.65
N LEU A 186 16.76 1.26 28.50
CA LEU A 186 17.44 2.57 28.54
C LEU A 186 17.15 3.41 27.30
N LEU A 187 16.98 2.79 26.13
CA LEU A 187 16.53 3.48 24.90
C LEU A 187 15.06 3.92 25.02
N TYR A 188 14.22 3.09 25.66
CA TYR A 188 12.82 3.40 25.97
C TYR A 188 12.68 4.53 27.02
N ILE A 189 13.55 4.57 28.03
CA ILE A 189 13.58 5.58 29.10
C ILE A 189 14.14 6.91 28.58
N LEU A 190 15.19 6.90 27.75
CA LEU A 190 15.71 8.11 27.09
C LEU A 190 14.69 8.74 26.13
N TYR A 191 13.79 7.94 25.56
CA TYR A 191 12.70 8.42 24.71
C TYR A 191 11.55 9.06 25.50
N ARG A 192 11.26 8.58 26.71
CA ARG A 192 10.21 9.16 27.59
C ARG A 192 10.63 10.48 28.26
N TYR A 193 11.94 10.74 28.33
CA TYR A 193 12.53 11.97 28.90
C TYR A 193 13.13 12.87 27.80
N ARG A 194 12.31 13.43 26.91
CA ARG A 194 12.71 14.64 26.17
C ARG A 194 11.91 15.84 26.71
N PRO A 195 12.56 16.88 27.26
CA PRO A 195 11.88 18.11 27.62
C PRO A 195 11.45 18.84 26.35
N LEU A 196 10.25 19.41 26.40
CA LEU A 196 9.66 20.26 25.38
C LEU A 196 10.61 21.40 24.99
N GLN A 197 11.21 21.32 23.81
CA GLN A 197 11.77 22.47 23.11
C GLN A 197 11.28 22.41 21.65
N ASP A 198 10.74 23.53 21.19
CA ASP A 198 10.08 23.72 19.90
C ASP A 198 10.95 23.24 18.72
N SER A 199 10.73 22.00 18.30
CA SER A 199 11.29 21.45 17.06
C SER A 199 10.33 21.71 15.90
N THR A 200 10.86 22.17 14.76
CA THR A 200 10.10 22.34 13.52
C THR A 200 9.48 21.00 13.07
N ALA A 201 8.32 21.04 12.39
CA ALA A 201 7.55 19.84 12.01
C ALA A 201 8.37 18.79 11.21
N GLU A 202 9.29 19.24 10.35
CA GLU A 202 10.19 18.36 9.58
C GLU A 202 11.21 17.61 10.46
N GLN A 203 11.67 18.22 11.57
CA GLN A 203 12.56 17.56 12.53
C GLN A 203 11.80 16.52 13.39
N ALA A 204 10.52 16.76 13.67
CA ALA A 204 9.68 15.81 14.38
C ALA A 204 9.37 14.57 13.52
N GLU A 205 8.98 14.75 12.25
CA GLU A 205 8.71 13.64 11.32
C GLU A 205 9.93 12.76 11.08
N SER A 206 11.11 13.37 10.93
CA SER A 206 12.36 12.64 10.76
C SER A 206 12.78 11.85 12.02
N SER A 207 12.62 12.43 13.21
CA SER A 207 12.87 11.71 14.45
C SER A 207 11.96 10.47 14.61
N ASN A 208 10.71 10.57 14.16
CA ASN A 208 9.74 9.47 14.22
C ASN A 208 10.07 8.32 13.26
N LEU A 209 10.52 8.62 12.03
CA LEU A 209 10.90 7.58 11.07
C LEU A 209 12.12 6.78 11.57
N THR A 210 13.11 7.48 12.13
CA THR A 210 14.31 6.84 12.70
C THR A 210 13.95 5.97 13.90
N ALA A 211 13.05 6.43 14.77
CA ALA A 211 12.56 5.66 15.91
C ALA A 211 11.79 4.40 15.47
N SER A 212 10.93 4.53 14.46
CA SER A 212 10.19 3.41 13.86
C SER A 212 11.15 2.34 13.30
N PHE A 213 12.23 2.77 12.65
CA PHE A 213 13.25 1.84 12.13
C PHE A 213 13.97 1.06 13.20
N VAL A 214 14.49 1.76 14.19
CA VAL A 214 15.24 1.11 15.27
C VAL A 214 14.31 0.17 16.03
N ARG A 215 13.06 0.58 16.30
CA ARG A 215 12.04 -0.29 16.91
C ARG A 215 11.82 -1.56 16.08
N SER A 216 11.51 -1.42 14.78
CA SER A 216 11.27 -2.56 13.90
C SER A 216 12.51 -3.48 13.81
N LEU A 217 13.71 -2.93 13.63
CA LEU A 217 14.96 -3.70 13.58
C LEU A 217 15.23 -4.47 14.88
N CYS A 218 15.04 -3.83 16.04
CA CYS A 218 15.20 -4.47 17.35
C CYS A 218 14.20 -5.61 17.54
N LEU A 219 12.95 -5.45 17.10
CA LEU A 219 11.94 -6.51 17.19
C LEU A 219 12.29 -7.67 16.26
N ARG A 220 12.68 -7.42 15.00
CA ARG A 220 13.13 -8.46 14.05
C ARG A 220 14.26 -9.29 14.65
N THR A 221 15.36 -8.65 15.04
CA THR A 221 16.55 -9.32 15.58
C THR A 221 16.27 -10.09 16.87
N ARG A 222 15.47 -9.52 17.78
CA ARG A 222 15.09 -10.19 19.03
C ARG A 222 14.30 -11.47 18.77
N TYR A 223 13.21 -11.38 18.01
CA TYR A 223 12.31 -12.53 17.84
C TYR A 223 12.90 -13.57 16.89
N GLU A 224 13.69 -13.15 15.90
CA GLU A 224 14.53 -14.05 15.10
C GLU A 224 15.50 -14.85 15.97
N GLY A 225 16.18 -14.20 16.92
CA GLY A 225 17.04 -14.88 17.89
C GLY A 225 16.28 -15.83 18.84
N GLU A 226 15.10 -15.42 19.33
CA GLU A 226 14.25 -16.27 20.18
C GLU A 226 13.81 -17.54 19.45
N ILE A 227 13.32 -17.42 18.21
CA ILE A 227 12.89 -18.56 17.40
C ILE A 227 14.09 -19.42 16.98
N ALA A 228 15.21 -18.82 16.55
CA ALA A 228 16.42 -19.57 16.23
C ALA A 228 16.90 -20.40 17.43
N GLY A 229 16.88 -19.82 18.65
CA GLY A 229 17.17 -20.55 19.88
C GLY A 229 16.20 -21.70 20.15
N LEU A 230 14.90 -21.50 19.93
CA LEU A 230 13.89 -22.56 20.08
C LEU A 230 14.06 -23.70 19.05
N LEU A 231 14.42 -23.36 17.81
CA LEU A 231 14.69 -24.33 16.75
C LEU A 231 16.00 -25.10 16.98
N LEU A 232 17.01 -24.48 17.61
CA LEU A 232 18.25 -25.15 18.00
C LEU A 232 18.06 -26.07 19.21
N ALA A 233 17.24 -25.66 20.18
CA ALA A 233 16.94 -26.42 21.39
C ALA A 233 16.05 -27.65 21.13
N GLY A 234 15.32 -27.68 20.01
CA GLY A 234 14.50 -28.82 19.61
C GLY A 234 14.87 -29.31 18.23
N SER A 235 15.27 -30.58 18.07
CA SER A 235 15.08 -31.28 16.80
C SER A 235 13.58 -31.34 16.51
N VAL A 236 13.05 -30.34 15.81
CA VAL A 236 11.60 -30.13 15.76
C VAL A 236 10.97 -31.14 14.82
N SER A 237 10.53 -32.27 15.39
CA SER A 237 9.51 -33.13 14.76
C SER A 237 8.30 -32.27 14.39
N ASP A 238 7.65 -32.55 13.24
CA ASP A 238 6.54 -31.74 12.74
C ASP A 238 5.36 -31.65 13.74
N ASP A 239 5.20 -32.63 14.63
CA ASP A 239 4.20 -32.59 15.70
C ASP A 239 4.49 -31.49 16.72
N LYS A 240 5.77 -31.24 17.04
CA LYS A 240 6.17 -30.14 17.92
C LYS A 240 5.96 -28.79 17.25
N LYS A 241 6.17 -28.69 15.93
CA LYS A 241 5.90 -27.45 15.16
C LYS A 241 4.41 -27.10 15.24
N LYS A 242 3.53 -28.06 14.99
CA LYS A 242 2.07 -27.86 15.10
C LYS A 242 1.66 -27.44 16.50
N ALA A 243 2.17 -28.10 17.55
CA ALA A 243 1.90 -27.71 18.93
C ALA A 243 2.34 -26.27 19.25
N VAL A 244 3.48 -25.81 18.70
CA VAL A 244 3.93 -24.42 18.85
C VAL A 244 3.00 -23.45 18.12
N ILE A 245 2.56 -23.78 16.90
CA ILE A 245 1.61 -22.96 16.14
C ILE A 245 0.27 -22.85 16.89
N ASP A 246 -0.25 -23.96 17.40
CA ASP A 246 -1.49 -24.00 18.16
C ASP A 246 -1.38 -23.19 19.46
N LYS A 247 -0.23 -23.28 20.15
CA LYS A 247 0.05 -22.46 21.33
C LYS A 247 0.08 -20.97 20.98
N LEU A 248 0.80 -20.56 19.94
CA LEU A 248 0.85 -19.16 19.49
C LEU A 248 -0.55 -18.64 19.08
N ALA A 249 -1.35 -19.48 18.44
CA ALA A 249 -2.73 -19.14 18.10
C ALA A 249 -3.62 -18.98 19.34
N SER A 250 -3.41 -19.79 20.38
CA SER A 250 -4.07 -19.62 21.67
C SER A 250 -3.62 -18.35 22.37
N ASP A 251 -2.32 -18.09 22.43
CA ASP A 251 -1.73 -16.92 23.09
C ASP A 251 -2.23 -15.60 22.47
N LEU A 252 -2.38 -15.55 21.14
CA LEU A 252 -2.98 -14.40 20.44
C LEU A 252 -4.45 -14.18 20.82
N LYS A 253 -5.23 -15.27 20.92
CA LYS A 253 -6.65 -15.20 21.30
C LYS A 253 -6.81 -14.77 22.76
N THR A 254 -6.00 -15.29 23.67
CA THR A 254 -6.05 -14.91 25.09
C THR A 254 -5.61 -13.46 25.27
N ALA A 255 -4.53 -13.04 24.60
CA ALA A 255 -4.08 -11.65 24.65
C ALA A 255 -5.13 -10.67 24.08
N ALA A 256 -5.83 -11.05 23.01
CA ALA A 256 -6.95 -10.28 22.48
C ALA A 256 -8.13 -10.22 23.46
N ALA A 257 -8.47 -11.33 24.12
CA ALA A 257 -9.56 -11.38 25.11
C ALA A 257 -9.24 -10.56 26.37
N GLU A 258 -7.99 -10.55 26.81
CA GLU A 258 -7.50 -9.81 27.97
C GLU A 258 -7.18 -8.33 27.64
N ASN A 259 -7.27 -7.92 26.37
CA ASN A 259 -6.83 -6.61 25.86
C ASN A 259 -5.37 -6.28 26.19
N SER A 260 -4.49 -7.30 26.26
CA SER A 260 -3.06 -7.11 26.51
C SER A 260 -2.31 -6.88 25.20
N GLN A 261 -2.02 -5.61 24.91
CA GLN A 261 -1.28 -5.19 23.71
C GLN A 261 0.16 -5.74 23.67
N GLN A 262 0.80 -5.88 24.82
CA GLN A 262 2.18 -6.36 24.91
C GLN A 262 2.27 -7.84 24.57
N ASP A 263 1.42 -8.66 25.17
CA ASP A 263 1.42 -10.11 24.94
C ASP A 263 0.99 -10.45 23.51
N PHE A 264 0.02 -9.69 22.97
CA PHE A 264 -0.38 -9.80 21.57
C PHE A 264 0.80 -9.51 20.62
N THR A 265 1.54 -8.42 20.89
CA THR A 265 2.72 -8.05 20.10
C THR A 265 3.77 -9.16 20.15
N VAL A 266 4.09 -9.67 21.35
CA VAL A 266 5.08 -10.76 21.52
C VAL A 266 4.67 -12.00 20.71
N ALA A 267 3.40 -12.43 20.81
CA ALA A 267 2.93 -13.62 20.11
C ALA A 267 2.93 -13.44 18.58
N LEU A 268 2.53 -12.26 18.08
CA LEU A 268 2.50 -11.95 16.65
C LEU A 268 3.90 -11.95 16.02
N TRP A 269 4.86 -11.31 16.68
CA TRP A 269 6.22 -11.24 16.18
C TRP A 269 6.93 -12.60 16.24
N ARG A 270 6.64 -13.44 17.25
CA ARG A 270 7.09 -14.85 17.30
C ARG A 270 6.50 -15.68 16.18
N ALA A 271 5.20 -15.55 15.91
CA ALA A 271 4.54 -16.25 14.80
C ALA A 271 5.14 -15.85 13.44
N THR A 272 5.42 -14.55 13.26
CA THR A 272 6.06 -14.02 12.04
C THR A 272 7.49 -14.54 11.88
N SER A 273 8.27 -14.54 12.96
CA SER A 273 9.63 -15.06 12.93
C SER A 273 9.68 -16.56 12.64
N LEU A 274 8.76 -17.35 13.23
CA LEU A 274 8.63 -18.78 12.94
C LEU A 274 8.28 -19.02 11.46
N LEU A 275 7.40 -18.20 10.88
CA LEU A 275 7.04 -18.29 9.47
C LEU A 275 8.23 -18.04 8.54
N ILE A 276 9.12 -17.13 8.91
CA ILE A 276 10.33 -16.83 8.13
C ILE A 276 11.35 -17.97 8.24
N ALA A 277 11.52 -18.55 9.44
CA ALA A 277 12.48 -19.60 9.71
C ALA A 277 12.10 -20.97 9.12
N VAL A 278 10.80 -21.24 8.92
CA VAL A 278 10.31 -22.52 8.37
C VAL A 278 10.39 -22.51 6.84
N GLU A 279 10.99 -23.54 6.26
CA GLU A 279 11.02 -23.74 4.81
C GLU A 279 9.63 -24.08 4.25
N GLY A 280 9.30 -23.53 3.07
CA GLY A 280 8.00 -23.74 2.42
C GLY A 280 6.90 -22.77 2.90
N CYS A 281 5.65 -23.07 2.54
CA CYS A 281 4.49 -22.22 2.81
C CYS A 281 3.52 -22.88 3.79
N GLU A 282 3.74 -22.62 5.08
CA GLU A 282 2.84 -23.05 6.16
C GLU A 282 1.57 -22.17 6.21
N ARG A 283 0.53 -22.62 5.49
CA ARG A 283 -0.70 -21.83 5.28
C ARG A 283 -1.43 -21.44 6.56
N VAL A 284 -1.41 -22.30 7.58
CA VAL A 284 -2.08 -22.03 8.87
C VAL A 284 -1.40 -20.87 9.58
N LEU A 285 -0.06 -20.88 9.62
CA LEU A 285 0.73 -19.82 10.25
C LEU A 285 0.64 -18.52 9.47
N LEU A 286 0.69 -18.57 8.13
CA LEU A 286 0.48 -17.40 7.28
C LEU A 286 -0.91 -16.78 7.52
N ARG A 287 -1.97 -17.59 7.56
CA ARG A 287 -3.32 -17.11 7.89
C ARG A 287 -3.38 -16.50 9.29
N LEU A 288 -2.73 -17.13 10.28
CA LEU A 288 -2.69 -16.61 11.64
C LEU A 288 -2.07 -15.20 11.69
N VAL A 289 -0.93 -14.99 11.02
CA VAL A 289 -0.25 -13.68 10.97
C VAL A 289 -1.06 -12.64 10.18
N CYS A 290 -1.74 -13.03 9.11
CA CYS A 290 -2.57 -12.10 8.32
C CYS A 290 -3.90 -11.73 9.00
N CYS A 291 -4.55 -12.67 9.69
CA CYS A 291 -5.87 -12.46 10.31
C CYS A 291 -5.78 -12.03 11.79
N SER A 292 -4.60 -12.06 12.42
CA SER A 292 -4.43 -11.72 13.84
C SER A 292 -4.98 -10.33 14.17
N CYS A 293 -4.75 -9.33 13.31
CA CYS A 293 -5.23 -7.96 13.51
C CYS A 293 -6.76 -7.85 13.62
N LEU A 294 -7.51 -8.80 13.04
CA LEU A 294 -8.97 -8.82 13.11
C LEU A 294 -9.47 -9.20 14.51
N GLN A 295 -8.69 -9.95 15.28
CA GLN A 295 -9.04 -10.36 16.64
C GLN A 295 -8.86 -9.22 17.65
N PHE A 296 -7.92 -8.31 17.38
CA PHE A 296 -7.64 -7.16 18.24
C PHE A 296 -7.41 -5.90 17.39
N PHE A 297 -8.51 -5.31 16.92
CA PHE A 297 -8.50 -4.29 15.87
C PHE A 297 -8.22 -2.88 16.40
N THR A 298 -6.97 -2.63 16.80
CA THR A 298 -6.48 -1.34 17.31
C THR A 298 -5.40 -0.73 16.42
N GLU A 299 -5.11 0.56 16.60
CA GLU A 299 -4.03 1.27 15.89
C GLU A 299 -2.68 0.55 16.05
N GLU A 300 -2.23 0.34 17.30
CA GLU A 300 -0.93 -0.29 17.59
C GLU A 300 -0.86 -1.73 17.07
N THR A 301 -1.95 -2.51 17.15
CA THR A 301 -1.98 -3.86 16.60
C THR A 301 -1.80 -3.85 15.08
N MET A 302 -2.46 -2.93 14.39
CA MET A 302 -2.34 -2.81 12.94
C MET A 302 -0.94 -2.38 12.52
N GLU A 303 -0.31 -1.44 13.24
CA GLU A 303 1.07 -1.02 12.98
C GLU A 303 2.06 -2.19 13.11
N ASN A 304 1.96 -2.96 14.20
CA ASN A 304 2.79 -4.15 14.40
C ASN A 304 2.53 -5.22 13.31
N THR A 305 1.27 -5.38 12.91
CA THR A 305 0.88 -6.33 11.87
C THR A 305 1.46 -5.95 10.50
N VAL A 306 1.37 -4.66 10.11
CA VAL A 306 1.99 -4.17 8.87
C VAL A 306 3.51 -4.32 8.93
N ALA A 307 4.16 -4.02 10.07
CA ALA A 307 5.60 -4.22 10.23
C ALA A 307 6.00 -5.70 10.04
N CYS A 308 5.19 -6.63 10.56
CA CYS A 308 5.38 -8.07 10.35
C CYS A 308 5.18 -8.46 8.87
N TRP A 309 4.16 -7.93 8.19
CA TRP A 309 3.93 -8.16 6.76
C TRP A 309 5.08 -7.64 5.90
N GLN A 310 5.57 -6.43 6.18
CA GLN A 310 6.74 -5.87 5.53
C GLN A 310 7.99 -6.74 5.75
N TRP A 311 8.14 -7.33 6.94
CA TRP A 311 9.24 -8.25 7.24
C TRP A 311 9.15 -9.53 6.41
N ILE A 312 7.99 -10.19 6.36
CA ILE A 312 7.74 -11.38 5.53
C ILE A 312 8.09 -11.10 4.07
N LEU A 313 7.58 -10.01 3.50
CA LEU A 313 7.81 -9.64 2.10
C LEU A 313 9.28 -9.30 1.81
N SER A 314 10.04 -8.82 2.80
CA SER A 314 11.46 -8.52 2.63
C SER A 314 12.36 -9.76 2.76
N ALA A 315 11.97 -10.72 3.61
CA ALA A 315 12.78 -11.89 3.94
C ALA A 315 12.47 -13.11 3.05
N ARG A 316 11.21 -13.27 2.61
CA ARG A 316 10.71 -14.45 1.88
C ARG A 316 9.92 -14.02 0.64
N GLN A 317 10.64 -13.81 -0.47
CA GLN A 317 10.04 -13.43 -1.76
C GLN A 317 9.08 -14.50 -2.30
N ASP A 318 9.34 -15.77 -2.01
CA ASP A 318 8.50 -16.92 -2.37
C ASP A 318 7.10 -16.89 -1.74
N LEU A 319 6.97 -16.23 -0.58
CA LEU A 319 5.69 -16.08 0.12
C LEU A 319 4.86 -14.88 -0.39
N THR A 320 5.36 -14.08 -1.34
CA THR A 320 4.70 -12.83 -1.78
C THR A 320 3.28 -13.07 -2.31
N LEU A 321 3.09 -14.01 -3.26
CA LEU A 321 1.77 -14.29 -3.82
C LEU A 321 0.82 -14.96 -2.80
N PRO A 322 1.24 -16.01 -2.05
CA PRO A 322 0.44 -16.57 -0.97
C PRO A 322 0.03 -15.54 0.09
N PHE A 323 0.95 -14.66 0.49
CA PHE A 323 0.70 -13.57 1.43
C PHE A 323 -0.38 -12.63 0.90
N MET A 324 -0.22 -12.15 -0.34
CA MET A 324 -1.20 -11.24 -0.96
C MET A 324 -2.60 -11.85 -0.98
N GLN A 325 -2.71 -13.15 -1.30
CA GLN A 325 -3.99 -13.86 -1.27
C GLN A 325 -4.60 -13.89 0.15
N GLN A 326 -3.81 -14.23 1.18
CA GLN A 326 -4.29 -14.29 2.56
C GLN A 326 -4.62 -12.90 3.13
N MET A 327 -3.82 -11.88 2.84
CA MET A 327 -4.10 -10.49 3.24
C MET A 327 -5.40 -9.98 2.59
N ILE A 328 -5.64 -10.31 1.31
CA ILE A 328 -6.92 -9.95 0.65
C ILE A 328 -8.09 -10.68 1.29
N ALA A 329 -7.92 -11.96 1.68
CA ALA A 329 -8.94 -12.71 2.39
C ALA A 329 -9.25 -12.06 3.76
N ALA A 330 -8.22 -11.68 4.52
CA ALA A 330 -8.36 -10.98 5.80
C ALA A 330 -9.07 -9.61 5.64
N TRP A 331 -8.80 -8.89 4.55
CA TRP A 331 -9.52 -7.65 4.23
C TRP A 331 -11.00 -7.90 3.91
N GLN A 332 -11.35 -9.01 3.23
CA GLN A 332 -12.76 -9.35 3.03
C GLN A 332 -13.43 -9.74 4.36
N GLU A 333 -12.73 -10.48 5.22
CA GLU A 333 -13.20 -10.83 6.55
C GLU A 333 -13.44 -9.58 7.41
N SER A 334 -12.63 -8.52 7.30
CA SER A 334 -12.89 -7.25 8.00
C SER A 334 -14.16 -6.53 7.52
N ILE A 335 -14.55 -6.71 6.25
CA ILE A 335 -15.82 -6.22 5.69
C ILE A 335 -16.98 -7.04 6.27
N ASP A 336 -16.85 -8.37 6.28
CA ASP A 336 -17.90 -9.28 6.74
C ASP A 336 -18.15 -9.13 8.25
N LEU A 337 -17.09 -8.90 9.03
CA LEU A 337 -17.15 -8.57 10.46
C LEU A 337 -17.59 -7.11 10.73
N GLN A 338 -17.79 -6.30 9.68
CA GLN A 338 -18.19 -4.88 9.77
C GLN A 338 -17.29 -4.06 10.70
N LEU A 339 -15.97 -4.24 10.60
CA LEU A 339 -15.01 -3.53 11.44
C LEU A 339 -14.71 -2.12 10.89
N GLY A 340 -14.47 -1.17 11.79
CA GLY A 340 -13.94 0.16 11.49
C GLY A 340 -14.60 0.90 10.32
N LEU A 341 -13.92 0.98 9.16
CA LEU A 341 -14.42 1.64 7.96
C LEU A 341 -15.73 1.05 7.43
N PHE A 342 -15.96 -0.24 7.68
CA PHE A 342 -17.13 -1.00 7.23
C PHE A 342 -18.19 -1.13 8.33
N SER A 343 -18.03 -0.45 9.46
CA SER A 343 -18.99 -0.46 10.55
C SER A 343 -20.36 0.09 10.11
N PRO A 344 -21.45 -0.51 10.62
CA PRO A 344 -22.79 -0.04 10.31
C PRO A 344 -23.00 1.36 10.92
N LEU A 345 -23.98 2.07 10.37
CA LEU A 345 -24.38 3.35 10.92
C LEU A 345 -24.94 3.15 12.34
N VAL A 346 -24.25 3.70 13.34
CA VAL A 346 -24.78 3.82 14.70
C VAL A 346 -25.83 4.92 14.70
N VAL A 347 -27.06 4.57 15.06
CA VAL A 347 -28.17 5.53 15.19
C VAL A 347 -27.95 6.33 16.47
N THR A 348 -27.52 7.58 16.32
CA THR A 348 -27.41 8.53 17.43
C THR A 348 -28.79 9.10 17.77
N VAL A 349 -29.02 9.39 19.05
CA VAL A 349 -30.23 10.08 19.48
C VAL A 349 -30.24 11.48 18.90
N ASP A 350 -31.37 11.89 18.33
CA ASP A 350 -31.53 13.25 17.81
C ASP A 350 -31.46 14.24 18.99
N PRO A 351 -30.58 15.26 18.96
CA PRO A 351 -30.52 16.27 20.01
C PRO A 351 -31.85 17.00 20.21
N LEU A 352 -32.72 17.05 19.19
CA LEU A 352 -34.06 17.65 19.29
C LEU A 352 -35.09 16.74 19.99
N ALA A 353 -34.77 15.46 20.20
CA ALA A 353 -35.62 14.46 20.85
C ALA A 353 -34.84 13.68 21.94
N ALA A 354 -34.06 14.40 22.74
CA ALA A 354 -33.32 13.83 23.86
C ALA A 354 -34.28 13.30 24.95
N TYR A 355 -33.96 12.14 25.52
CA TYR A 355 -34.72 11.50 26.60
C TYR A 355 -33.80 11.20 27.79
N GLU A 356 -34.38 11.02 28.98
CA GLU A 356 -33.61 10.76 30.19
C GLU A 356 -32.82 9.45 30.08
N GLY A 357 -31.50 9.52 30.27
CA GLY A 357 -30.57 8.40 30.08
C GLY A 357 -29.98 8.27 28.66
N CYS A 358 -30.33 9.14 27.71
CA CYS A 358 -29.70 9.14 26.39
C CYS A 358 -28.24 9.64 26.47
N LYS A 359 -27.32 8.96 25.79
CA LYS A 359 -25.94 9.43 25.60
C LYS A 359 -25.87 10.21 24.29
N LEU A 360 -25.62 11.51 24.38
CA LEU A 360 -25.43 12.40 23.23
C LEU A 360 -23.97 12.43 22.73
N ASP A 361 -23.15 11.49 23.18
CA ASP A 361 -21.75 11.41 22.78
C ASP A 361 -21.62 11.12 21.28
N PRO A 362 -20.69 11.77 20.57
CA PRO A 362 -20.46 11.53 19.15
C PRO A 362 -19.95 10.09 18.95
N SER A 363 -20.76 9.25 18.30
CA SER A 363 -20.34 7.89 17.92
C SER A 363 -19.56 7.91 16.61
N SER A 364 -18.23 7.98 16.69
CA SER A 364 -17.36 7.88 15.52
C SER A 364 -16.88 6.44 15.29
N PRO A 365 -16.88 5.94 14.05
CA PRO A 365 -16.24 4.67 13.72
C PRO A 365 -14.72 4.77 13.87
N ASP A 366 -14.09 3.73 14.41
CA ASP A 366 -12.62 3.65 14.47
C ASP A 366 -12.05 3.23 13.12
N VAL A 367 -11.61 4.21 12.34
CA VAL A 367 -11.09 4.01 10.99
C VAL A 367 -9.57 3.95 10.93
N VAL A 368 -8.87 4.16 12.05
CA VAL A 368 -7.41 4.28 12.08
C VAL A 368 -6.71 2.99 11.62
N PRO A 369 -7.13 1.79 12.05
CA PRO A 369 -6.49 0.57 11.58
C PRO A 369 -6.67 0.35 10.06
N HIS A 370 -7.86 0.65 9.53
CA HIS A 370 -8.10 0.61 8.08
C HIS A 370 -7.28 1.67 7.33
N ASP A 371 -7.03 2.84 7.91
CA ASP A 371 -6.13 3.84 7.31
C ASP A 371 -4.71 3.29 7.13
N ILE A 372 -4.15 2.69 8.18
CA ILE A 372 -2.82 2.07 8.13
C ILE A 372 -2.79 0.96 7.08
N TRP A 373 -3.82 0.10 7.03
CA TRP A 373 -3.92 -0.95 6.03
C TRP A 373 -4.02 -0.38 4.61
N ILE A 374 -4.80 0.66 4.37
CA ILE A 374 -4.93 1.29 3.04
C ILE A 374 -3.63 1.92 2.58
N LYS A 375 -2.86 2.56 3.48
CA LYS A 375 -1.52 3.06 3.15
C LYS A 375 -0.60 1.93 2.69
N PHE A 376 -0.60 0.81 3.43
CA PHE A 376 0.13 -0.38 3.03
C PHE A 376 -0.33 -0.91 1.66
N LEU A 377 -1.64 -0.98 1.38
CA LEU A 377 -2.17 -1.36 0.07
C LEU A 377 -1.72 -0.40 -1.03
N GLY A 378 -1.68 0.90 -0.76
CA GLY A 378 -1.18 1.94 -1.68
C GLY A 378 0.28 1.72 -2.04
N GLU A 379 1.14 1.49 -1.05
CA GLU A 379 2.55 1.18 -1.26
C GLU A 379 2.75 -0.12 -2.03
N ARG A 380 2.03 -1.19 -1.64
CA ARG A 380 2.09 -2.48 -2.34
C ARG A 380 1.64 -2.35 -3.78
N LEU A 381 0.63 -1.53 -4.06
CA LEU A 381 0.16 -1.25 -5.41
C LEU A 381 1.23 -0.55 -6.25
N GLU A 382 1.96 0.43 -5.70
CA GLU A 382 3.04 1.11 -6.43
C GLU A 382 4.18 0.13 -6.78
N VAL A 383 4.56 -0.76 -5.85
CA VAL A 383 5.58 -1.79 -6.11
C VAL A 383 5.07 -2.84 -7.12
N ALA A 384 3.87 -3.38 -6.91
CA ALA A 384 3.29 -4.45 -7.72
C ALA A 384 3.15 -4.07 -9.21
N ARG A 385 2.93 -2.78 -9.52
CA ARG A 385 2.85 -2.30 -10.90
C ARG A 385 4.12 -2.52 -11.70
N TYR A 386 5.29 -2.58 -11.06
CA TYR A 386 6.54 -2.84 -11.75
C TYR A 386 6.97 -4.31 -11.63
N ASP A 387 6.51 -4.97 -10.57
CA ASP A 387 6.91 -6.30 -10.16
C ASP A 387 6.12 -7.43 -10.85
N SER A 388 4.81 -7.54 -10.60
CA SER A 388 4.02 -8.72 -10.97
C SER A 388 2.60 -8.41 -11.42
N ASP A 389 2.23 -8.95 -12.60
CA ASP A 389 0.86 -8.91 -13.12
C ASP A 389 -0.14 -9.60 -12.19
N ALA A 390 0.29 -10.67 -11.52
CA ALA A 390 -0.57 -11.44 -10.62
C ALA A 390 -0.95 -10.63 -9.37
N GLN A 391 0.01 -9.89 -8.79
CA GLN A 391 -0.25 -9.01 -7.66
C GLN A 391 -1.22 -7.89 -8.03
N VAL A 392 -1.03 -7.27 -9.20
CA VAL A 392 -1.96 -6.25 -9.72
C VAL A 392 -3.37 -6.83 -9.88
N ALA A 393 -3.50 -8.02 -10.49
CA ALA A 393 -4.80 -8.67 -10.66
C ALA A 393 -5.49 -9.00 -9.31
N MET A 394 -4.72 -9.42 -8.32
CA MET A 394 -5.21 -9.66 -6.95
C MET A 394 -5.73 -8.37 -6.31
N LEU A 395 -4.99 -7.25 -6.42
CA LEU A 395 -5.43 -5.93 -5.92
C LEU A 395 -6.67 -5.41 -6.65
N VAL A 396 -6.77 -5.61 -7.97
CA VAL A 396 -7.98 -5.30 -8.75
C VAL A 396 -9.19 -6.06 -8.20
N SER A 397 -9.02 -7.36 -7.93
CA SER A 397 -10.08 -8.18 -7.33
C SER A 397 -10.48 -7.66 -5.94
N LEU A 398 -9.52 -7.25 -5.11
CA LEU A 398 -9.81 -6.63 -3.80
C LEU A 398 -10.70 -5.40 -3.98
N PHE A 399 -10.36 -4.47 -4.88
CA PHE A 399 -11.16 -3.26 -5.07
C PHE A 399 -12.54 -3.55 -5.66
N HIS A 400 -12.66 -4.52 -6.58
CA HIS A 400 -13.95 -4.94 -7.12
C HIS A 400 -14.90 -5.52 -6.07
N ARG A 401 -14.36 -6.26 -5.08
CA ARG A 401 -15.15 -6.83 -3.97
C ARG A 401 -15.45 -5.80 -2.88
N THR A 402 -14.57 -4.82 -2.70
CA THR A 402 -14.71 -3.77 -1.67
C THR A 402 -15.67 -2.67 -2.09
N LEU A 403 -15.63 -2.22 -3.34
CA LEU A 403 -16.41 -1.07 -3.83
C LEU A 403 -17.73 -1.53 -4.45
N ASP A 404 -18.84 -0.94 -4.00
CA ASP A 404 -20.18 -1.23 -4.53
C ASP A 404 -20.59 -0.21 -5.63
N VAL A 405 -21.54 -0.61 -6.48
CA VAL A 405 -22.17 0.25 -7.50
C VAL A 405 -23.40 0.96 -6.95
N VAL A 406 -24.03 0.41 -5.89
CA VAL A 406 -25.25 0.96 -5.30
C VAL A 406 -24.96 2.27 -4.56
N VAL A 407 -25.71 3.32 -4.87
CA VAL A 407 -25.60 4.65 -4.25
C VAL A 407 -26.82 4.91 -3.36
N GLY A 408 -26.58 5.20 -2.08
CA GLY A 408 -27.66 5.61 -1.17
C GLY A 408 -28.47 4.48 -0.54
N SER A 409 -27.92 3.25 -0.51
CA SER A 409 -28.50 2.10 0.22
C SER A 409 -28.69 2.40 1.71
N ALA A 410 -29.67 1.78 2.38
CA ALA A 410 -29.82 1.91 3.83
C ALA A 410 -28.62 1.29 4.58
N SER A 411 -28.16 0.11 4.14
CA SER A 411 -26.95 -0.54 4.63
C SER A 411 -25.78 -0.19 3.71
N SER A 412 -25.09 0.93 3.96
CA SER A 412 -23.88 1.25 3.18
C SER A 412 -22.76 0.28 3.53
N ARG A 413 -22.03 -0.18 2.50
CA ARG A 413 -20.87 -1.04 2.66
C ARG A 413 -19.69 -0.32 3.31
N ILE A 414 -19.54 0.98 3.05
CA ILE A 414 -18.47 1.82 3.60
C ILE A 414 -19.13 2.96 4.35
N SER A 415 -18.69 3.24 5.57
CA SER A 415 -19.28 4.28 6.41
C SER A 415 -19.35 5.64 5.69
N ARG A 416 -20.51 6.30 5.84
CA ARG A 416 -20.78 7.68 5.36
C ARG A 416 -20.48 8.74 6.43
N HIS A 417 -19.91 8.34 7.56
CA HIS A 417 -19.60 9.26 8.65
C HIS A 417 -18.41 10.17 8.29
N THR A 418 -18.44 11.44 8.71
CA THR A 418 -17.35 12.38 8.42
C THR A 418 -16.00 11.93 8.99
N ALA A 419 -15.98 11.18 10.10
CA ALA A 419 -14.72 10.62 10.63
C ALA A 419 -14.05 9.61 9.67
N ALA A 420 -14.79 9.00 8.74
CA ALA A 420 -14.26 8.06 7.77
C ALA A 420 -13.84 8.74 6.45
N ILE A 421 -14.00 10.06 6.33
CA ILE A 421 -13.86 10.78 5.06
C ILE A 421 -12.46 10.60 4.46
N GLY A 422 -11.40 10.82 5.23
CA GLY A 422 -10.04 10.69 4.72
C GLY A 422 -9.72 9.25 4.35
N THR A 423 -10.03 8.29 5.22
CA THR A 423 -9.80 6.85 4.98
C THR A 423 -10.55 6.36 3.73
N ARG A 424 -11.82 6.74 3.57
CA ARG A 424 -12.63 6.41 2.39
C ARG A 424 -12.02 6.96 1.11
N PHE A 425 -11.71 8.26 1.07
CA PHE A 425 -11.20 8.88 -0.15
C PHE A 425 -9.76 8.47 -0.46
N ARG A 426 -8.97 8.08 0.54
CA ARG A 426 -7.67 7.42 0.35
C ARG A 426 -7.80 6.05 -0.31
N LEU A 427 -8.75 5.22 0.13
CA LEU A 427 -9.06 3.94 -0.53
C LEU A 427 -9.47 4.15 -1.99
N LEU A 428 -10.36 5.12 -2.24
CA LEU A 428 -10.82 5.47 -3.59
C LEU A 428 -9.68 6.02 -4.45
N GLN A 429 -8.76 6.79 -3.86
CA GLN A 429 -7.57 7.29 -4.53
C GLN A 429 -6.67 6.14 -4.97
N CYS A 430 -6.37 5.16 -4.10
CA CYS A 430 -5.58 3.98 -4.45
C CYS A 430 -6.21 3.23 -5.64
N ALA A 431 -7.52 2.99 -5.61
CA ALA A 431 -8.24 2.34 -6.71
C ALA A 431 -8.22 3.18 -8.01
N LEU A 432 -8.33 4.50 -7.90
CA LEU A 432 -8.29 5.41 -9.05
C LEU A 432 -6.91 5.43 -9.71
N THR A 433 -5.82 5.47 -8.94
CA THR A 433 -4.46 5.45 -9.48
C THR A 433 -4.19 4.15 -10.26
N LEU A 434 -4.71 3.01 -9.77
CA LEU A 434 -4.67 1.75 -10.50
C LEU A 434 -5.43 1.83 -11.84
N VAL A 435 -6.64 2.40 -11.85
CA VAL A 435 -7.43 2.61 -13.08
C VAL A 435 -6.78 3.62 -14.03
N GLN A 436 -6.05 4.60 -13.53
CA GLN A 436 -5.33 5.59 -14.34
C GLN A 436 -4.05 5.03 -14.94
N SER A 437 -3.43 4.06 -14.26
CA SER A 437 -2.23 3.40 -14.75
C SER A 437 -2.50 2.56 -16.01
N ASP A 438 -1.47 2.42 -16.83
CA ASP A 438 -1.45 1.52 -17.99
C ASP A 438 -1.15 0.07 -17.60
N SER A 439 -0.98 -0.20 -16.29
CA SER A 439 -0.73 -1.54 -15.77
C SER A 439 -1.90 -2.51 -15.99
N LEU A 440 -3.12 -1.98 -16.17
CA LEU A 440 -4.31 -2.76 -16.46
C LEU A 440 -4.63 -2.77 -17.95
N PRO A 441 -4.87 -3.97 -18.54
CA PRO A 441 -5.30 -4.07 -19.92
C PRO A 441 -6.61 -3.29 -20.12
N ARG A 442 -6.75 -2.66 -21.29
CA ARG A 442 -7.98 -1.97 -21.69
C ARG A 442 -9.12 -2.99 -21.75
N SER A 443 -9.94 -3.00 -20.71
CA SER A 443 -10.95 -4.02 -20.49
C SER A 443 -12.21 -3.43 -19.88
N ILE A 444 -13.33 -4.15 -20.02
CA ILE A 444 -14.59 -3.82 -19.35
C ILE A 444 -14.40 -3.79 -17.82
N SER A 445 -13.54 -4.65 -17.27
CA SER A 445 -13.23 -4.67 -15.83
C SER A 445 -12.70 -3.32 -15.34
N LYS A 446 -11.79 -2.68 -16.10
CA LYS A 446 -11.26 -1.35 -15.80
C LYS A 446 -12.36 -0.29 -15.75
N ASN A 447 -13.33 -0.37 -16.66
CA ASN A 447 -14.49 0.51 -16.72
C ASN A 447 -15.48 0.28 -15.57
N VAL A 448 -15.77 -0.97 -15.24
CA VAL A 448 -16.61 -1.34 -14.09
C VAL A 448 -15.98 -0.88 -12.78
N LEU A 449 -14.65 -0.98 -12.65
CA LEU A 449 -13.95 -0.47 -11.46
C LEU A 449 -14.09 1.05 -11.36
N ARG A 450 -13.94 1.78 -12.48
CA ARG A 450 -14.17 3.22 -12.53
C ARG A 450 -15.60 3.60 -12.11
N GLU A 451 -16.60 2.87 -12.59
CA GLU A 451 -18.00 3.07 -12.18
C GLU A 451 -18.17 2.89 -10.67
N ARG A 452 -17.61 1.82 -10.10
CA ARG A 452 -17.65 1.55 -8.64
C ARG A 452 -16.98 2.68 -7.84
N ILE A 453 -15.87 3.22 -8.31
CA ILE A 453 -15.19 4.37 -7.67
C ILE A 453 -16.13 5.58 -7.67
N TYR A 454 -16.77 5.88 -8.80
CA TYR A 454 -17.66 7.03 -8.93
C TYR A 454 -18.92 6.88 -8.07
N CYS A 455 -19.57 5.71 -8.10
CA CYS A 455 -20.71 5.39 -7.24
C CYS A 455 -20.33 5.46 -5.76
N SER A 456 -19.22 4.86 -5.35
CA SER A 456 -18.77 4.92 -3.96
C SER A 456 -18.40 6.34 -3.52
N SER A 457 -17.91 7.19 -4.42
CA SER A 457 -17.71 8.63 -4.14
C SER A 457 -19.05 9.33 -3.89
N LEU A 458 -20.06 9.04 -4.70
CA LEU A 458 -21.40 9.62 -4.58
C LEU A 458 -22.18 9.10 -3.35
N ASP A 459 -21.93 7.85 -2.96
CA ASP A 459 -22.57 7.22 -1.80
C ASP A 459 -22.23 7.94 -0.49
N TYR A 460 -21.03 8.52 -0.36
CA TYR A 460 -20.67 9.37 0.79
C TYR A 460 -21.66 10.54 0.95
N PHE A 461 -22.13 11.10 -0.16
CA PHE A 461 -23.02 12.25 -0.16
C PHE A 461 -24.50 11.91 0.09
N CYS A 462 -24.83 10.64 0.36
CA CYS A 462 -26.19 10.19 0.66
C CYS A 462 -26.54 10.25 2.17
N ARG A 463 -25.98 11.24 2.88
CA ARG A 463 -26.20 11.52 4.31
C ARG A 463 -26.22 13.04 4.54
N PRO A 464 -26.91 13.55 5.59
CA PRO A 464 -26.74 14.93 6.03
C PRO A 464 -25.28 15.25 6.34
N ARG A 465 -24.87 16.50 6.12
CA ARG A 465 -23.53 16.97 6.51
C ARG A 465 -23.40 16.93 8.04
N SER A 466 -22.38 16.23 8.52
CA SER A 466 -22.00 16.21 9.94
C SER A 466 -20.69 16.97 10.18
N VAL A 467 -20.53 17.47 11.41
CA VAL A 467 -19.30 18.12 11.85
C VAL A 467 -18.18 17.07 11.97
N PRO A 468 -16.96 17.35 11.50
CA PRO A 468 -15.82 16.44 11.71
C PRO A 468 -15.51 16.30 13.21
N PRO A 469 -15.52 15.07 13.79
CA PRO A 469 -15.22 14.86 15.21
C PRO A 469 -13.71 14.80 15.51
N GLN A 470 -12.87 14.84 14.46
CA GLN A 470 -11.43 14.61 14.56
C GLN A 470 -10.70 15.82 15.13
N ARG A 471 -9.54 15.58 15.76
CA ARG A 471 -8.63 16.65 16.19
C ARG A 471 -7.97 17.33 14.98
N SER A 472 -7.55 18.58 15.15
CA SER A 472 -7.01 19.43 14.06
C SER A 472 -5.92 18.75 13.21
N ALA A 473 -4.95 18.05 13.82
CA ALA A 473 -3.88 17.37 13.09
C ALA A 473 -4.40 16.22 12.20
N ALA A 474 -5.27 15.37 12.73
CA ALA A 474 -5.89 14.26 11.99
C ALA A 474 -6.82 14.78 10.88
N LEU A 475 -7.58 15.84 11.18
CA LEU A 475 -8.47 16.48 10.22
C LEU A 475 -7.68 17.09 9.05
N LYS A 476 -6.54 17.72 9.31
CA LYS A 476 -5.66 18.27 8.26
C LYS A 476 -5.14 17.18 7.31
N LYS A 477 -4.81 15.99 7.85
CA LYS A 477 -4.40 14.83 7.04
C LYS A 477 -5.54 14.31 6.17
N ASP A 478 -6.75 14.23 6.71
CA ASP A 478 -7.92 13.79 5.97
C ASP A 478 -8.35 14.81 4.89
N TYR A 479 -8.24 16.10 5.21
CA TYR A 479 -8.39 17.20 4.27
C TYR A 479 -7.40 17.11 3.10
N ASN A 480 -6.12 16.88 3.37
CA ASN A 480 -5.12 16.66 2.31
C ASN A 480 -5.46 15.43 1.44
N SER A 481 -6.01 14.38 2.05
CA SER A 481 -6.40 13.16 1.32
C SER A 481 -7.56 13.42 0.35
N LEU A 482 -8.54 14.24 0.76
CA LEU A 482 -9.61 14.73 -0.13
C LEU A 482 -9.04 15.58 -1.27
N LEU A 483 -8.09 16.46 -0.98
CA LEU A 483 -7.46 17.35 -1.97
C LEU A 483 -6.69 16.54 -3.03
N HIS A 484 -5.95 15.53 -2.58
CA HIS A 484 -5.24 14.61 -3.47
C HIS A 484 -6.21 13.78 -4.32
N PHE A 485 -7.30 13.26 -3.73
CA PHE A 485 -8.34 12.55 -4.49
C PHE A 485 -9.01 13.46 -5.53
N TRP A 486 -9.34 14.70 -5.16
CA TRP A 486 -9.92 15.69 -6.06
C TRP A 486 -9.00 15.96 -7.25
N ASN A 487 -7.71 16.15 -7.01
CA ASN A 487 -6.72 16.36 -8.08
C ASN A 487 -6.57 15.14 -8.98
N ALA A 488 -6.52 13.93 -8.40
CA ALA A 488 -6.47 12.69 -9.15
C ALA A 488 -7.71 12.52 -10.05
N LEU A 489 -8.91 12.78 -9.51
CA LEU A 489 -10.16 12.76 -10.27
C LEU A 489 -10.20 13.87 -11.33
N TYR A 490 -9.61 15.03 -11.05
CA TYR A 490 -9.47 16.12 -12.00
C TYR A 490 -8.61 15.69 -13.21
N ALA A 491 -7.49 14.99 -12.97
CA ALA A 491 -6.64 14.45 -14.02
C ALA A 491 -7.30 13.31 -14.84
N ASP A 492 -8.27 12.59 -14.27
CA ASP A 492 -8.95 11.43 -14.89
C ASP A 492 -9.62 11.74 -16.24
N LYS A 493 -9.92 13.01 -16.53
CA LYS A 493 -10.43 13.45 -17.84
C LYS A 493 -9.54 13.02 -19.02
N LYS A 494 -8.21 13.01 -18.82
CA LYS A 494 -7.24 12.58 -19.85
C LYS A 494 -7.30 11.07 -20.07
N HIS A 495 -7.43 10.32 -18.98
CA HIS A 495 -7.50 8.86 -19.01
C HIS A 495 -8.82 8.37 -19.62
N LEU A 496 -9.94 9.07 -19.35
CA LEU A 496 -11.24 8.78 -19.98
C LEU A 496 -11.19 8.89 -21.51
N LYS A 497 -10.58 9.96 -22.03
CA LYS A 497 -10.44 10.18 -23.49
C LYS A 497 -9.52 9.15 -24.16
N THR A 498 -8.47 8.72 -23.46
CA THR A 498 -7.49 7.74 -23.96
C THR A 498 -8.00 6.30 -23.83
N SER A 499 -8.93 6.07 -22.90
CA SER A 499 -9.54 4.77 -22.62
C SER A 499 -10.68 4.39 -23.58
N SER A 500 -10.78 5.02 -24.76
CA SER A 500 -11.76 4.66 -25.79
C SER A 500 -11.69 3.16 -26.06
N VAL A 501 -12.64 2.47 -25.41
CA VAL A 501 -13.12 1.10 -25.49
C VAL A 501 -12.19 0.16 -26.26
N GLY A 502 -11.57 -0.78 -25.53
CA GLY A 502 -10.88 -1.92 -26.13
C GLY A 502 -11.79 -2.58 -27.15
N ASP A 503 -11.20 -3.00 -28.28
CA ASP A 503 -11.87 -3.53 -29.46
C ASP A 503 -13.12 -4.35 -29.09
N PHE A 504 -14.30 -3.73 -29.19
CA PHE A 504 -15.43 -4.48 -29.72
C PHE A 504 -15.05 -4.69 -31.17
N VAL A 505 -14.36 -5.79 -31.49
CA VAL A 505 -14.39 -6.31 -32.85
C VAL A 505 -15.84 -6.75 -33.04
N PRO A 506 -16.70 -6.01 -33.78
CA PRO A 506 -17.90 -6.65 -34.28
C PRO A 506 -17.39 -7.78 -35.17
N ALA A 507 -17.80 -9.02 -34.88
CA ALA A 507 -17.63 -10.09 -35.86
C ALA A 507 -18.17 -9.56 -37.18
N LYS A 508 -17.28 -9.36 -38.16
CA LYS A 508 -17.68 -8.92 -39.50
C LYS A 508 -18.69 -9.94 -39.98
N ALA A 509 -19.89 -9.48 -40.30
CA ALA A 509 -20.82 -10.21 -41.13
C ALA A 509 -20.19 -10.34 -42.54
N GLY A 510 -19.42 -11.40 -42.73
CA GLY A 510 -19.01 -11.91 -44.03
C GLY A 510 -19.68 -13.27 -44.20
N GLY A 511 -20.58 -13.37 -45.17
CA GLY A 511 -21.31 -14.59 -45.47
C GLY A 511 -20.40 -15.72 -45.97
N GLY A 512 -20.67 -16.93 -45.49
CA GLY A 512 -20.05 -18.19 -45.90
C GLY A 512 -20.24 -19.23 -44.80
N PRO A 513 -20.82 -20.41 -45.07
CA PRO A 513 -21.62 -21.13 -44.09
C PRO A 513 -20.78 -22.07 -43.22
N ASN A 514 -21.03 -22.08 -41.91
CA ASN A 514 -21.31 -23.31 -41.15
C ASN A 514 -21.43 -23.06 -39.65
N SER A 515 -22.44 -23.74 -39.08
CA SER A 515 -22.57 -24.23 -37.70
C SER A 515 -22.53 -23.25 -36.52
N ASN A 516 -23.68 -23.19 -35.87
CA ASN A 516 -23.99 -22.66 -34.53
C ASN A 516 -22.94 -23.03 -33.46
N ASP A 517 -22.63 -22.08 -32.57
CA ASP A 517 -22.48 -22.39 -31.14
C ASP A 517 -22.88 -21.20 -30.27
N SER A 518 -23.83 -21.46 -29.38
CA SER A 518 -24.44 -20.51 -28.44
C SER A 518 -23.91 -20.82 -27.03
N ALA A 519 -22.97 -20.03 -26.52
CA ALA A 519 -22.50 -20.16 -25.13
C ALA A 519 -23.26 -19.18 -24.21
N SER A 520 -24.25 -19.71 -23.49
CA SER A 520 -24.89 -19.08 -22.34
C SER A 520 -24.03 -19.22 -21.08
N LEU A 521 -23.74 -18.10 -20.42
CA LEU A 521 -23.09 -18.04 -19.10
C LEU A 521 -24.11 -18.30 -17.99
N SER A 522 -23.86 -19.29 -17.14
CA SER A 522 -24.34 -19.36 -15.75
C SER A 522 -23.39 -20.24 -14.91
N PRO A 523 -23.29 -20.01 -13.59
CA PRO A 523 -22.13 -20.38 -12.78
C PRO A 523 -22.32 -21.70 -12.01
N SER A 524 -21.28 -22.52 -11.90
CA SER A 524 -20.85 -23.26 -10.69
C SER A 524 -19.80 -24.33 -11.00
N ALA A 525 -19.13 -24.79 -9.94
CA ALA A 525 -17.81 -25.39 -9.88
C ALA A 525 -17.68 -26.89 -10.29
N GLU A 526 -16.42 -27.28 -10.56
CA GLU A 526 -15.75 -28.59 -10.37
C GLU A 526 -15.83 -29.74 -11.43
N VAL A 527 -14.61 -30.08 -11.92
CA VAL A 527 -13.96 -31.40 -12.16
C VAL A 527 -14.62 -32.50 -13.03
N ARG A 528 -14.03 -32.67 -14.24
CA ARG A 528 -13.71 -33.88 -15.06
C ARG A 528 -14.75 -35.01 -15.29
N SER A 529 -15.03 -35.27 -16.57
CA SER A 529 -14.71 -36.49 -17.36
C SER A 529 -15.80 -36.85 -18.38
N SER A 530 -15.37 -37.51 -19.45
CA SER A 530 -15.96 -37.75 -20.77
C SER A 530 -17.18 -38.69 -20.90
N THR A 531 -17.94 -38.49 -21.99
CA THR A 531 -18.54 -39.45 -22.97
C THR A 531 -20.07 -39.39 -23.19
N LEU A 532 -20.45 -39.25 -24.49
CA LEU A 532 -21.64 -39.77 -25.22
C LEU A 532 -23.06 -39.42 -24.72
N ASP A 533 -24.15 -39.35 -25.49
CA ASP A 533 -24.52 -39.01 -26.88
C ASP A 533 -26.08 -39.14 -26.92
N HIS A 534 -26.77 -38.49 -27.88
CA HIS A 534 -28.23 -38.57 -28.21
C HIS A 534 -29.24 -37.90 -27.24
N GLY A 535 -30.25 -37.11 -27.62
CA GLY A 535 -30.86 -36.74 -28.91
C GLY A 535 -32.39 -36.54 -28.71
N GLY A 536 -33.01 -35.51 -29.33
CA GLY A 536 -34.45 -35.57 -29.69
C GLY A 536 -35.49 -34.62 -29.04
N TRP A 537 -35.62 -33.41 -29.59
CA TRP A 537 -36.84 -32.68 -30.02
C TRP A 537 -38.24 -32.99 -29.41
N ILE A 538 -38.96 -31.94 -28.96
CA ILE A 538 -40.33 -31.56 -29.40
C ILE A 538 -40.69 -30.16 -28.86
N ASN A 539 -41.13 -29.28 -29.75
CA ASN A 539 -41.82 -28.02 -29.45
C ASN A 539 -43.33 -28.24 -29.56
N THR A 540 -44.11 -27.78 -28.57
CA THR A 540 -45.53 -27.44 -28.77
C THR A 540 -45.84 -26.08 -28.15
N VAL A 541 -46.60 -25.32 -28.94
CA VAL A 541 -47.01 -23.91 -28.86
C VAL A 541 -47.86 -23.50 -27.62
N PRO A 542 -48.01 -22.18 -27.36
CA PRO A 542 -48.40 -21.62 -26.06
C PRO A 542 -49.91 -21.38 -25.93
N LEU A 543 -50.41 -21.32 -24.69
CA LEU A 543 -51.71 -20.71 -24.37
C LEU A 543 -51.55 -19.47 -23.48
N SER A 544 -52.22 -18.43 -23.94
CA SER A 544 -52.40 -17.11 -23.36
C SER A 544 -53.56 -17.10 -22.35
N SER A 545 -53.42 -16.30 -21.29
CA SER A 545 -54.54 -15.60 -20.66
C SER A 545 -54.03 -14.40 -19.86
N ASN A 546 -54.46 -13.22 -20.31
CA ASN A 546 -54.19 -11.89 -19.77
C ASN A 546 -54.75 -11.70 -18.36
N THR A 547 -53.98 -11.04 -17.49
CA THR A 547 -54.50 -10.01 -16.58
C THR A 547 -53.51 -8.87 -16.52
N SER A 548 -53.94 -7.72 -17.03
CA SER A 548 -53.19 -6.48 -17.20
C SER A 548 -53.43 -5.51 -16.06
N THR A 549 -52.38 -5.16 -15.30
CA THR A 549 -52.27 -3.87 -14.59
C THR A 549 -50.80 -3.48 -14.47
N LEU A 550 -50.19 -2.91 -15.50
CA LEU A 550 -49.09 -1.96 -15.27
C LEU A 550 -48.95 -0.98 -16.44
N SER A 551 -49.13 0.28 -16.08
CA SER A 551 -49.08 1.48 -16.91
C SER A 551 -47.74 1.66 -17.61
N LYS A 552 -47.84 2.01 -18.89
CA LYS A 552 -46.78 2.36 -19.82
C LYS A 552 -45.89 3.51 -19.30
N ARG A 553 -44.60 3.21 -19.06
CA ARG A 553 -43.45 4.05 -19.44
C ARG A 553 -42.15 3.28 -19.26
N SER A 554 -41.82 2.43 -20.23
CA SER A 554 -40.45 1.94 -20.42
C SER A 554 -40.09 2.04 -21.90
N SER A 555 -39.57 3.20 -22.31
CA SER A 555 -38.76 3.28 -23.52
C SER A 555 -37.45 2.54 -23.25
N ARG A 556 -37.47 1.22 -23.38
CA ARG A 556 -36.28 0.38 -23.42
C ARG A 556 -35.56 0.70 -24.73
N SER A 557 -34.75 1.75 -24.70
CA SER A 557 -33.92 2.18 -25.82
C SER A 557 -32.95 1.05 -26.18
N LYS A 558 -32.88 0.78 -27.48
CA LYS A 558 -32.01 -0.23 -28.10
C LYS A 558 -30.56 0.03 -27.68
N ARG A 559 -29.95 -0.97 -27.06
CA ARG A 559 -28.57 -0.93 -26.56
C ARG A 559 -27.60 -1.06 -27.73
N LEU A 560 -27.27 0.07 -28.35
CA LEU A 560 -26.04 0.29 -29.10
C LEU A 560 -25.35 1.50 -28.45
N THR A 561 -24.58 1.26 -27.39
CA THR A 561 -23.85 2.32 -26.69
C THR A 561 -22.69 2.78 -27.56
N HIS A 562 -22.90 3.87 -28.31
CA HIS A 562 -21.82 4.59 -28.97
C HIS A 562 -20.77 4.99 -27.92
N PRO A 563 -19.46 4.72 -28.15
CA PRO A 563 -18.38 5.04 -27.21
C PRO A 563 -18.37 6.52 -26.75
N GLU A 564 -18.80 7.44 -27.62
CA GLU A 564 -18.88 8.87 -27.31
C GLU A 564 -19.95 9.21 -26.26
N THR A 565 -21.09 8.51 -26.27
CA THR A 565 -22.16 8.69 -25.27
C THR A 565 -21.68 8.23 -23.90
N TYR A 566 -20.97 7.10 -23.85
CA TYR A 566 -20.37 6.58 -22.63
C TYR A 566 -19.39 7.57 -21.99
N VAL A 567 -18.42 8.08 -22.75
CA VAL A 567 -17.45 9.07 -22.23
C VAL A 567 -18.16 10.33 -21.73
N LYS A 568 -19.19 10.80 -22.43
CA LYS A 568 -19.97 11.97 -22.02
C LYS A 568 -20.66 11.76 -20.66
N ASP A 569 -21.20 10.58 -20.40
CA ASP A 569 -21.88 10.29 -19.14
C ASP A 569 -20.90 10.18 -17.96
N TYR A 570 -19.72 9.58 -18.15
CA TYR A 570 -18.66 9.60 -17.14
C TYR A 570 -18.17 11.02 -16.86
N LEU A 571 -18.04 11.87 -17.89
CA LEU A 571 -17.65 13.26 -17.70
C LEU A 571 -18.69 14.04 -16.89
N LYS A 572 -19.98 13.82 -17.12
CA LYS A 572 -21.06 14.43 -16.30
C LYS A 572 -20.98 13.98 -14.84
N LYS A 573 -20.89 12.66 -14.58
CA LYS A 573 -20.73 12.10 -13.23
C LYS A 573 -19.49 12.64 -12.54
N ARG A 574 -18.35 12.66 -13.23
CA ARG A 574 -17.09 13.23 -12.74
C ARG A 574 -17.24 14.70 -12.36
N THR A 575 -17.88 15.51 -13.20
CA THR A 575 -18.12 16.93 -12.90
C THR A 575 -18.99 17.10 -11.65
N LEU A 576 -20.05 16.30 -11.49
CA LEU A 576 -20.88 16.30 -10.28
C LEU A 576 -20.06 15.95 -9.03
N ILE A 577 -19.26 14.87 -9.09
CA ILE A 577 -18.39 14.45 -7.97
C ILE A 577 -17.37 15.53 -7.61
N LEU A 578 -16.69 16.12 -8.60
CA LEU A 578 -15.71 17.18 -8.36
C LEU A 578 -16.33 18.42 -7.69
N THR A 579 -17.55 18.78 -8.08
CA THR A 579 -18.28 19.90 -7.47
C THR A 579 -18.68 19.58 -6.03
N LEU A 580 -19.25 18.39 -5.77
CA LEU A 580 -19.62 17.96 -4.42
C LEU A 580 -18.41 17.87 -3.48
N LEU A 581 -17.30 17.31 -3.96
CA LEU A 581 -16.04 17.25 -3.22
C LEU A 581 -15.47 18.64 -2.96
N ALA A 582 -15.52 19.54 -3.93
CA ALA A 582 -15.02 20.89 -3.76
C ALA A 582 -15.83 21.65 -2.70
N VAL A 583 -17.16 21.50 -2.70
CA VAL A 583 -18.04 22.06 -1.67
C VAL A 583 -17.72 21.47 -0.29
N GLU A 584 -17.50 20.16 -0.20
CA GLU A 584 -17.13 19.50 1.05
C GLU A 584 -15.73 19.93 1.54
N LEU A 585 -14.77 20.09 0.63
CA LEU A 585 -13.44 20.62 0.93
C LEU A 585 -13.51 22.02 1.55
N GLN A 586 -14.35 22.92 1.01
CA GLN A 586 -14.55 24.24 1.60
C GLN A 586 -15.19 24.15 3.00
N ALA A 587 -16.16 23.26 3.18
CA ALA A 587 -16.77 23.04 4.49
C ALA A 587 -15.76 22.53 5.53
N VAL A 588 -14.93 21.54 5.17
CA VAL A 588 -13.88 21.00 6.05
C VAL A 588 -12.77 22.03 6.28
N ARG A 589 -12.43 22.85 5.28
CA ARG A 589 -11.41 23.91 5.39
C ARG A 589 -11.72 24.87 6.54
N VAL A 590 -12.99 25.22 6.76
CA VAL A 590 -13.40 26.10 7.88
C VAL A 590 -13.05 25.50 9.24
N PHE A 591 -13.11 24.17 9.39
CA PHE A 591 -12.74 23.49 10.63
C PHE A 591 -11.23 23.30 10.78
N VAL A 592 -10.50 23.17 9.66
CA VAL A 592 -9.03 23.08 9.67
C VAL A 592 -8.39 24.44 9.96
N TYR A 593 -8.93 25.49 9.34
CA TYR A 593 -8.47 26.88 9.44
C TYR A 593 -9.64 27.77 9.85
N PRO A 594 -10.02 27.78 11.15
CA PRO A 594 -11.11 28.61 11.63
C PRO A 594 -10.77 30.10 11.40
N PRO A 595 -11.71 30.90 10.88
CA PRO A 595 -11.47 32.30 10.58
C PRO A 595 -11.14 33.07 11.86
N GLN A 596 -9.97 33.71 11.89
CA GLN A 596 -9.56 34.54 13.03
C GLN A 596 -10.13 35.95 12.91
N PRO A 597 -10.72 36.53 13.98
CA PRO A 597 -11.39 37.83 13.94
C PRO A 597 -10.46 39.03 13.72
N GLN A 598 -9.12 38.87 13.73
CA GLN A 598 -8.15 39.99 13.63
C GLN A 598 -6.89 39.65 12.79
N ALA A 599 -7.01 38.90 11.70
CA ALA A 599 -5.90 38.73 10.76
C ALA A 599 -6.07 39.67 9.56
N SER A 600 -5.38 40.81 9.59
CA SER A 600 -5.12 41.65 8.42
C SER A 600 -4.36 40.84 7.37
N SER A 601 -5.03 40.47 6.26
CA SER A 601 -4.46 40.22 4.93
C SER A 601 -3.03 39.64 4.87
N GLY A 602 -2.75 38.55 5.59
CA GLY A 602 -1.42 37.96 5.63
C GLY A 602 -1.42 36.57 6.27
N SER A 603 -1.06 35.57 5.46
CA SER A 603 -0.78 34.16 5.80
C SER A 603 -1.91 33.12 5.79
N ASP A 604 -2.98 33.32 5.01
CA ASP A 604 -3.68 32.15 4.45
C ASP A 604 -2.73 31.53 3.41
N VAL A 605 -1.87 30.60 3.83
CA VAL A 605 -1.04 29.80 2.92
C VAL A 605 -1.98 28.85 2.17
N THR A 606 -2.64 29.38 1.14
CA THR A 606 -3.46 28.57 0.24
C THR A 606 -2.54 27.75 -0.63
N SER A 607 -2.70 26.43 -0.58
CA SER A 607 -1.95 25.58 -1.50
C SER A 607 -2.44 25.84 -2.94
N PRO A 608 -1.59 25.66 -3.97
CA PRO A 608 -2.00 25.86 -5.37
C PRO A 608 -3.14 24.92 -5.79
N LEU A 609 -3.26 23.78 -5.11
CA LEU A 609 -4.36 22.83 -5.25
C LEU A 609 -5.67 23.41 -4.71
N GLU A 610 -5.65 24.05 -3.54
CA GLU A 610 -6.83 24.70 -2.95
C GLU A 610 -7.35 25.84 -3.83
N GLU A 611 -6.47 26.66 -4.38
CA GLU A 611 -6.86 27.69 -5.33
C GLU A 611 -7.55 27.10 -6.56
N SER A 612 -7.07 25.93 -7.03
CA SER A 612 -7.67 25.24 -8.17
C SER A 612 -9.08 24.72 -7.86
N VAL A 613 -9.31 24.26 -6.63
CA VAL A 613 -10.63 23.87 -6.12
C VAL A 613 -11.56 25.09 -6.05
N SER A 614 -11.09 26.20 -5.50
CA SER A 614 -11.86 27.46 -5.42
C SER A 614 -12.22 28.00 -6.81
N ARG A 615 -11.26 27.97 -7.76
CA ARG A 615 -11.48 28.31 -9.17
C ARG A 615 -12.50 27.39 -9.84
N TRP A 616 -12.48 26.09 -9.52
CA TRP A 616 -13.48 25.15 -10.04
C TRP A 616 -14.89 25.49 -9.53
N LEU A 617 -15.04 25.79 -8.24
CA LEU A 617 -16.32 26.15 -7.65
C LEU A 617 -16.90 27.42 -8.27
N SER A 618 -16.11 28.50 -8.38
CA SER A 618 -16.57 29.77 -8.95
C SER A 618 -17.00 29.64 -10.41
N ALA A 619 -16.35 28.76 -11.19
CA ALA A 619 -16.71 28.49 -12.57
C ALA A 619 -18.00 27.64 -12.72
N ASN A 620 -18.29 26.73 -11.78
CA ASN A 620 -19.35 25.73 -11.94
C ASN A 620 -20.64 26.01 -11.14
N LEU A 621 -20.59 26.77 -10.03
CA LEU A 621 -21.80 27.10 -9.24
C LEU A 621 -22.67 28.20 -9.87
N ASN A 622 -22.10 29.13 -10.63
CA ASN A 622 -22.82 30.31 -11.12
C ASN A 622 -23.72 30.07 -12.35
N ALA A 623 -23.72 28.85 -12.90
CA ALA A 623 -24.54 28.52 -14.07
C ALA A 623 -25.93 28.05 -13.63
N ALA A 624 -26.90 28.94 -13.45
CA ALA A 624 -28.29 28.58 -13.07
C ALA A 624 -28.90 27.43 -13.93
N LYS A 625 -28.51 27.31 -15.21
CA LYS A 625 -28.92 26.21 -16.10
C LYS A 625 -28.30 24.84 -15.77
N SER A 626 -27.18 24.79 -15.05
CA SER A 626 -26.49 23.53 -14.69
C SER A 626 -27.18 22.81 -13.52
N TRP A 627 -27.80 23.55 -12.59
CA TRP A 627 -28.40 23.00 -11.37
C TRP A 627 -29.54 22.04 -11.66
N ALA A 628 -30.50 22.41 -12.51
CA ALA A 628 -31.59 21.51 -12.89
C ALA A 628 -31.08 20.21 -13.54
N SER A 629 -30.05 20.32 -14.38
CA SER A 629 -29.43 19.14 -15.01
C SER A 629 -28.64 18.29 -14.00
N ASN A 630 -27.98 18.90 -13.03
CA ASN A 630 -27.23 18.20 -11.98
C ASN A 630 -28.17 17.51 -11.00
N THR A 631 -29.29 18.15 -10.64
CA THR A 631 -30.34 17.54 -9.81
C THR A 631 -31.02 16.38 -10.52
N ALA A 632 -31.34 16.53 -11.82
CA ALA A 632 -31.87 15.43 -12.62
C ALA A 632 -30.88 14.26 -12.70
N LEU A 633 -29.60 14.54 -12.95
CA LEU A 633 -28.56 13.52 -12.95
C LEU A 633 -28.40 12.85 -11.58
N ALA A 634 -28.43 13.62 -10.49
CA ALA A 634 -28.36 13.07 -9.13
C ALA A 634 -29.56 12.16 -8.85
N TRP A 635 -30.75 12.54 -9.29
CA TRP A 635 -31.98 11.75 -9.16
C TRP A 635 -31.90 10.44 -9.96
N ASP A 636 -31.42 10.51 -11.20
CA ASP A 636 -31.21 9.34 -12.06
C ASP A 636 -30.18 8.36 -11.47
N ILE A 637 -29.19 8.85 -10.71
CA ILE A 637 -28.21 8.02 -10.01
C ILE A 637 -28.81 7.42 -8.73
N SER A 638 -29.37 8.26 -7.86
CA SER A 638 -30.01 7.84 -6.61
C SER A 638 -30.91 8.94 -6.04
N PRO A 639 -32.19 8.65 -5.73
CA PRO A 639 -33.07 9.63 -5.09
C PRO A 639 -32.50 10.17 -3.77
N THR A 640 -31.84 9.33 -2.98
CA THR A 640 -31.21 9.73 -1.71
C THR A 640 -30.14 10.81 -1.91
N LEU A 641 -29.34 10.69 -2.98
CA LEU A 641 -28.34 11.70 -3.33
C LEU A 641 -28.99 13.04 -3.68
N ALA A 642 -30.06 13.00 -4.47
CA ALA A 642 -30.79 14.21 -4.86
C ALA A 642 -31.46 14.92 -3.67
N VAL A 643 -31.97 14.17 -2.69
CA VAL A 643 -32.56 14.72 -1.46
C VAL A 643 -31.53 15.49 -0.62
N TYR A 644 -30.30 14.98 -0.51
CA TYR A 644 -29.24 15.64 0.25
C TYR A 644 -28.46 16.68 -0.55
N LEU A 645 -28.68 16.79 -1.86
CA LEU A 645 -27.98 17.75 -2.71
C LEU A 645 -28.12 19.21 -2.25
N PRO A 646 -29.31 19.71 -1.83
CA PRO A 646 -29.48 21.10 -1.38
C PRO A 646 -28.85 21.40 -0.01
N THR A 647 -28.47 20.38 0.76
CA THR A 647 -27.81 20.56 2.08
C THR A 647 -26.34 20.93 1.97
N ARG A 648 -25.79 20.97 0.75
CA ARG A 648 -24.40 21.22 0.42
C ARG A 648 -24.26 22.54 -0.29
#